data_AF-A0A2M7L0S1-F1
#
_entry.id   AF-A0A2M7L0S1-F1
#
_cell.length_a   1.000
_cell.length_b   1.000
_cell.length_c   1.000
_cell.angle_alpha   90.00
_cell.angle_beta   90.00
_cell.angle_gamma   90.00
#
_symmetry.space_group_name_H-M   'P 1'
#
loop_
_entity.id
_entity.type
_entity.pdbx_description
1 polymer ?
#
loop_
_entity_poly.entity_id
_entity_poly.type
_entity_poly.pdbx_seq_one_letter_code
_entity_poly.pdbx_strand_id
1 'polypeptide(L)'
;MRPQGVGAVPACPPRLGLHPEVPAPAGAPRGLPRQSAPPAAVHGRGRAWASGSPPFRRSYEDWGGIVQRALNNNAGEPTMQTSAGEAPARPTVLWHAQGVIVALAVSSALAVSAAPQPVRFYVATNGNDQWSGSRADPNARRTDGPFATLERAREAVRDRRRGGGSVRVLVRGGAYRLAKPFVLRPEDSGMEQCPITYAAYPKEQPILSGGRPITGWKRGDGELWVAEVPGVKEGKWNFRQLFVNGQRRRRPRLPRKGQYAIVGPVVAEKWDDPQNRQAFRYKEGDLRTDWRSLDDVEVVVLQHWMEARLRIAKLDDAANTVTFTGGSWRPLTWSTGYVVENVREALDEPGEWYLDRKAGTLTYWPLPGEDMAKAPVVAPVLEQLVRLEGDPEGGKFVEHIALRGLTFSHATAPLPEAGYGYPQAEIPVAAAVYAEGARHCAFEELELAHVGQWGVELSRGCQDHRLVGNRIYDVGCGGLKIGEPTNPERDADEACRTLVTDNRVYDGNAVYMGAPAIWIGQSGSNVVAHNEIHGAWEWGISVGWTWEYVPPNRARDNRIEYNCIHDLGASELGTHAAIYCLGLSPGTVVRNNHLHHVSASGYGIILDQGCCGVLVENNLVHDTDGGFCSNFHCIGNVILNNIFALTRKSQMHRYGDNPPGGFELANTNIYCRNLGYWKEGKLFSRDEWLDFATVQDFNLYWNASGEPVTFMKYSLAEWRAKGLDRSSVIADPLFVDPDNGDFTLKPESPAFKLGFRPLDVSGAGPRE
;
A
#
# COMPACT_ATOMS: atom_id res chain seq x y z
N MET A 1 -51.12 -1.30 38.86
CA MET A 1 -52.20 -1.19 37.86
C MET A 1 -51.58 -0.79 36.53
N ARG A 2 -51.81 -1.58 35.47
CA ARG A 2 -51.73 -1.15 34.05
C ARG A 2 -53.17 -0.80 33.59
N PRO A 3 -53.48 -0.28 32.37
CA PRO A 3 -52.64 0.15 31.22
C PRO A 3 -53.14 1.45 30.49
N GLN A 4 -52.55 1.71 29.30
CA GLN A 4 -53.03 2.49 28.11
C GLN A 4 -52.59 3.97 28.03
N GLY A 5 -52.14 4.52 26.90
CA GLY A 5 -52.14 4.07 25.51
C GLY A 5 -51.36 5.03 24.58
N VAL A 6 -51.31 4.62 23.32
CA VAL A 6 -50.51 5.07 22.16
C VAL A 6 -50.96 6.43 21.59
N GLY A 7 -50.06 7.21 20.99
CA GLY A 7 -50.42 8.41 20.23
C GLY A 7 -49.34 8.92 19.25
N ALA A 8 -49.50 8.53 17.97
CA ALA A 8 -49.30 9.27 16.71
C ALA A 8 -47.98 10.01 16.37
N VAL A 9 -47.43 9.58 15.23
CA VAL A 9 -46.50 10.27 14.31
C VAL A 9 -47.23 11.42 13.58
N PRO A 10 -46.63 12.62 13.39
CA PRO A 10 -47.13 13.59 12.42
C PRO A 10 -46.38 13.53 11.09
N ALA A 11 -47.17 13.68 10.02
CA ALA A 11 -46.83 13.58 8.62
C ALA A 11 -46.01 14.76 8.06
N CYS A 12 -45.27 14.50 6.98
CA CYS A 12 -44.65 15.49 6.09
C CYS A 12 -45.66 16.48 5.49
N PRO A 13 -45.29 17.77 5.33
CA PRO A 13 -45.91 18.68 4.38
C PRO A 13 -45.12 18.79 3.05
N PRO A 14 -45.74 19.32 1.98
CA PRO A 14 -45.41 18.99 0.59
C PRO A 14 -44.36 19.89 -0.09
N ARG A 15 -43.84 19.39 -1.22
CA ARG A 15 -42.97 20.09 -2.19
C ARG A 15 -43.61 21.37 -2.73
N LEU A 16 -42.81 22.44 -2.82
CA LEU A 16 -43.10 23.62 -3.65
C LEU A 16 -41.80 24.21 -4.23
N GLY A 17 -41.74 24.25 -5.57
CA GLY A 17 -41.45 25.46 -6.35
C GLY A 17 -40.04 26.06 -6.38
N LEU A 18 -39.35 25.81 -7.50
CA LEU A 18 -38.71 26.79 -8.41
C LEU A 18 -37.71 27.84 -7.84
N HIS A 19 -36.51 27.80 -8.42
CA HIS A 19 -35.45 28.82 -8.39
C HIS A 19 -35.91 30.22 -8.84
N PRO A 20 -35.16 31.25 -8.40
CA PRO A 20 -34.70 32.27 -9.34
C PRO A 20 -33.18 32.49 -9.29
N GLU A 21 -32.62 32.73 -10.48
CA GLU A 21 -31.25 33.15 -10.76
C GLU A 21 -31.00 34.62 -10.35
N VAL A 22 -29.80 34.94 -9.85
CA VAL A 22 -29.16 36.28 -9.93
C VAL A 22 -27.62 36.15 -9.80
N PRO A 23 -26.78 37.13 -10.18
CA PRO A 23 -25.78 36.98 -11.24
C PRO A 23 -24.32 37.07 -10.74
N ALA A 24 -23.38 36.66 -11.60
CA ALA A 24 -21.94 36.76 -11.35
C ALA A 24 -21.40 38.19 -11.51
N PRO A 25 -20.44 38.63 -10.67
CA PRO A 25 -19.56 39.74 -11.01
C PRO A 25 -18.19 39.25 -11.53
N ALA A 26 -17.69 39.98 -12.51
CA ALA A 26 -16.46 39.72 -13.25
C ALA A 26 -15.22 40.43 -12.66
N GLY A 27 -14.06 39.78 -12.79
CA GLY A 27 -12.79 40.44 -13.17
C GLY A 27 -11.67 40.56 -12.11
N ALA A 28 -10.64 39.71 -12.20
CA ALA A 28 -9.20 40.01 -11.96
C ALA A 28 -8.31 38.79 -12.41
N PRO A 29 -6.96 38.91 -12.57
CA PRO A 29 -6.23 38.44 -13.75
C PRO A 29 -5.57 37.06 -13.64
N ARG A 30 -5.17 36.54 -14.81
CA ARG A 30 -4.57 35.22 -15.08
C ARG A 30 -3.11 35.12 -14.58
N GLY A 31 -2.79 34.00 -13.94
CA GLY A 31 -1.43 33.48 -13.80
C GLY A 31 -1.18 32.76 -12.48
N LEU A 32 -1.41 31.43 -12.44
CA LEU A 32 -0.83 30.39 -11.56
C LEU A 32 -1.60 29.06 -11.81
N PRO A 33 -0.96 27.88 -11.71
CA PRO A 33 -1.58 26.60 -12.05
C PRO A 33 -2.67 26.25 -11.04
N ARG A 34 -3.86 25.88 -11.55
CA ARG A 34 -5.01 25.47 -10.73
C ARG A 34 -4.67 24.20 -9.96
N GLN A 35 -4.58 24.32 -8.63
CA GLN A 35 -4.82 23.20 -7.73
C GLN A 35 -6.26 22.73 -7.96
N SER A 36 -6.43 21.45 -8.27
CA SER A 36 -7.72 20.79 -8.37
C SER A 36 -8.44 20.91 -7.02
N ALA A 37 -9.61 21.53 -7.02
CA ALA A 37 -10.54 21.47 -5.90
C ALA A 37 -10.90 19.99 -5.64
N PRO A 38 -11.10 19.58 -4.37
CA PRO A 38 -11.52 18.23 -4.05
C PRO A 38 -12.88 17.95 -4.70
N PRO A 39 -13.13 16.74 -5.23
CA PRO A 39 -14.42 16.41 -5.82
C PRO A 39 -15.50 16.56 -4.74
N ALA A 40 -16.53 17.33 -5.07
CA ALA A 40 -17.71 17.48 -4.23
C ALA A 40 -18.30 16.12 -3.90
N ALA A 41 -18.64 15.91 -2.62
CA ALA A 41 -19.33 14.73 -2.15
C ALA A 41 -20.61 14.50 -2.95
N VAL A 42 -20.63 13.46 -3.78
CA VAL A 42 -21.85 12.97 -4.41
C VAL A 42 -22.63 12.23 -3.34
N HIS A 43 -23.51 12.94 -2.64
CA HIS A 43 -24.56 12.31 -1.87
C HIS A 43 -25.49 11.57 -2.84
N GLY A 44 -25.48 10.24 -2.75
CA GLY A 44 -26.44 9.36 -3.42
C GLY A 44 -27.87 9.69 -2.99
N ARG A 45 -28.54 10.57 -3.74
CA ARG A 45 -29.99 10.51 -3.84
C ARG A 45 -30.30 9.38 -4.81
N GLY A 46 -30.99 8.35 -4.33
CA GLY A 46 -31.46 7.24 -5.14
C GLY A 46 -32.12 7.74 -6.43
N ARG A 47 -31.46 7.51 -7.56
CA ARG A 47 -32.11 7.56 -8.86
C ARG A 47 -32.65 6.16 -9.11
N ALA A 48 -33.95 6.09 -9.31
CA ALA A 48 -34.61 4.92 -9.85
C ALA A 48 -33.88 4.47 -11.12
N TRP A 49 -33.64 3.16 -11.21
CA TRP A 49 -33.05 2.50 -12.36
C TRP A 49 -33.84 2.88 -13.61
N ALA A 50 -33.22 3.66 -14.51
CA ALA A 50 -33.75 3.85 -15.84
C ALA A 50 -33.56 2.53 -16.61
N SER A 51 -34.67 1.83 -16.82
CA SER A 51 -34.75 0.65 -17.68
C SER A 51 -34.28 1.00 -19.09
N GLY A 52 -33.06 0.60 -19.46
CA GLY A 52 -32.58 0.86 -20.83
C GLY A 52 -31.09 0.68 -21.12
N SER A 53 -30.27 0.15 -20.21
CA SER A 53 -28.87 -0.20 -20.53
C SER A 53 -28.77 -1.67 -20.93
N PRO A 54 -28.07 -2.04 -22.03
CA PRO A 54 -28.02 -3.41 -22.49
C PRO A 54 -27.29 -4.31 -21.46
N PRO A 55 -27.79 -5.52 -21.18
CA PRO A 55 -27.19 -6.40 -20.18
C PRO A 55 -25.85 -6.97 -20.69
N PHE A 56 -24.86 -6.98 -19.79
CA PHE A 56 -23.57 -7.63 -19.90
C PHE A 56 -23.72 -9.08 -20.43
N ARG A 57 -23.39 -9.33 -21.70
CA ARG A 57 -23.43 -10.69 -22.31
C ARG A 57 -22.07 -11.26 -22.69
N ARG A 58 -20.96 -10.58 -22.40
CA ARG A 58 -19.60 -11.15 -22.49
C ARG A 58 -18.85 -10.80 -21.20
N SER A 59 -18.50 -11.71 -20.29
CA SER A 59 -18.76 -13.15 -20.18
C SER A 59 -19.23 -13.51 -18.75
N TYR A 60 -20.55 -13.52 -18.51
CA TYR A 60 -21.13 -14.21 -17.34
C TYR A 60 -20.94 -15.74 -17.44
N GLU A 61 -20.75 -16.25 -18.67
CA GLU A 61 -20.56 -17.67 -18.96
C GLU A 61 -19.22 -18.23 -18.43
N ASP A 62 -18.16 -17.42 -18.33
CA ASP A 62 -16.88 -17.83 -17.75
C ASP A 62 -16.94 -17.95 -16.22
N TRP A 63 -17.73 -17.10 -15.55
CA TRP A 63 -17.93 -17.12 -14.10
C TRP A 63 -18.71 -18.34 -13.65
N GLY A 64 -19.79 -18.68 -14.36
CA GLY A 64 -20.47 -19.97 -14.19
C GLY A 64 -19.48 -21.13 -14.34
N GLY A 65 -18.54 -21.07 -15.27
CA GLY A 65 -17.46 -22.06 -15.42
C GLY A 65 -16.46 -22.10 -14.27
N ILE A 66 -16.05 -20.97 -13.68
CA ILE A 66 -15.16 -20.92 -12.50
C ILE A 66 -15.86 -21.50 -11.26
N VAL A 67 -17.10 -21.07 -11.01
CA VAL A 67 -17.95 -21.59 -9.94
C VAL A 67 -18.19 -23.09 -10.13
N GLN A 68 -18.52 -23.50 -11.35
CA GLN A 68 -18.75 -24.90 -11.67
C GLN A 68 -17.46 -25.72 -11.60
N ARG A 69 -16.27 -25.19 -11.93
CA ARG A 69 -14.97 -25.85 -11.72
C ARG A 69 -14.62 -25.98 -10.24
N ALA A 70 -14.88 -24.94 -9.44
CA ALA A 70 -14.72 -24.98 -7.98
C ALA A 70 -15.65 -26.02 -7.33
N LEU A 71 -16.87 -26.17 -7.85
CA LEU A 71 -17.85 -27.17 -7.40
C LEU A 71 -17.59 -28.58 -7.99
N ASN A 72 -17.10 -28.69 -9.23
CA ASN A 72 -16.94 -29.95 -9.99
C ASN A 72 -15.55 -30.60 -9.86
N ASN A 73 -14.59 -30.03 -9.13
CA ASN A 73 -13.30 -30.68 -8.85
C ASN A 73 -13.45 -31.85 -7.84
N ASN A 74 -14.34 -32.79 -8.16
CA ASN A 74 -14.63 -34.05 -7.49
C ASN A 74 -14.49 -35.27 -8.44
N ALA A 75 -13.92 -35.11 -9.64
CA ALA A 75 -13.70 -36.23 -10.56
C ALA A 75 -12.38 -36.10 -11.31
N GLY A 76 -11.45 -37.01 -11.01
CA GLY A 76 -10.32 -37.36 -11.86
C GLY A 76 -9.15 -36.38 -11.89
N GLU A 77 -7.99 -36.87 -11.45
CA GLU A 77 -6.73 -36.37 -11.98
C GLU A 77 -6.79 -36.35 -13.53
N PRO A 78 -6.18 -35.38 -14.22
CA PRO A 78 -5.35 -35.76 -15.33
C PRO A 78 -4.08 -36.32 -14.71
N THR A 79 -4.01 -37.64 -14.60
CA THR A 79 -2.72 -38.34 -14.55
C THR A 79 -1.81 -37.68 -15.58
N MET A 80 -0.64 -37.20 -15.16
CA MET A 80 0.48 -37.00 -16.09
C MET A 80 0.87 -38.39 -16.62
N GLN A 81 0.13 -38.86 -17.62
CA GLN A 81 0.63 -39.88 -18.54
C GLN A 81 1.44 -39.17 -19.60
N THR A 82 2.75 -39.34 -19.51
CA THR A 82 3.67 -39.18 -20.62
C THR A 82 3.28 -40.12 -21.76
N SER A 83 2.80 -39.57 -22.86
CA SER A 83 2.81 -40.18 -24.20
C SER A 83 3.01 -39.02 -25.19
N ALA A 84 4.15 -38.79 -25.85
CA ALA A 84 4.95 -39.71 -26.68
C ALA A 84 4.09 -40.45 -27.72
N GLY A 85 4.02 -39.90 -28.93
CA GLY A 85 3.46 -40.48 -30.16
C GLY A 85 2.82 -39.38 -31.02
N GLU A 86 3.14 -39.16 -32.30
CA GLU A 86 3.88 -39.93 -33.28
C GLU A 86 4.52 -38.99 -34.32
N ALA A 87 5.79 -39.24 -34.64
CA ALA A 87 6.37 -38.94 -35.94
C ALA A 87 5.98 -40.08 -36.92
N PRO A 88 5.85 -39.83 -38.22
CA PRO A 88 5.33 -40.83 -39.14
C PRO A 88 6.35 -41.94 -39.43
N ALA A 89 5.82 -43.16 -39.34
CA ALA A 89 6.21 -44.45 -39.92
C ALA A 89 7.60 -44.59 -40.55
N ARG A 90 8.37 -45.53 -40.01
CA ARG A 90 9.43 -46.26 -40.73
C ARG A 90 8.94 -47.68 -41.07
N PRO A 91 9.24 -48.21 -42.26
CA PRO A 91 9.33 -49.65 -42.46
C PRO A 91 10.77 -50.13 -42.17
N THR A 92 10.86 -51.28 -41.53
CA THR A 92 12.09 -51.98 -41.16
C THR A 92 12.61 -52.81 -42.33
N VAL A 93 13.90 -52.68 -42.68
CA VAL A 93 14.68 -53.75 -43.33
C VAL A 93 16.13 -53.69 -42.81
N LEU A 94 16.61 -54.79 -42.24
CA LEU A 94 18.03 -55.05 -41.94
C LEU A 94 18.84 -55.16 -43.24
N TRP A 95 20.02 -54.54 -43.32
CA TRP A 95 21.17 -55.09 -44.05
C TRP A 95 22.49 -54.61 -43.43
N HIS A 96 23.43 -55.54 -43.35
CA HIS A 96 24.84 -55.33 -43.06
C HIS A 96 25.57 -54.61 -44.20
N ALA A 97 26.75 -54.09 -43.85
CA ALA A 97 27.96 -53.91 -44.67
C ALA A 97 28.20 -52.55 -45.35
N GLN A 98 29.32 -51.96 -44.91
CA GLN A 98 30.40 -51.32 -45.68
C GLN A 98 30.05 -50.22 -46.70
N GLY A 99 30.62 -49.03 -46.51
CA GLY A 99 30.74 -48.06 -47.61
C GLY A 99 31.14 -46.65 -47.20
N VAL A 100 32.45 -46.41 -47.10
CA VAL A 100 33.19 -45.16 -47.40
C VAL A 100 32.56 -43.82 -47.00
N ILE A 101 33.10 -43.23 -45.93
CA ILE A 101 32.99 -41.80 -45.62
C ILE A 101 33.87 -41.03 -46.61
N VAL A 102 33.26 -40.20 -47.48
CA VAL A 102 33.95 -39.05 -48.08
C VAL A 102 33.56 -37.83 -47.27
N ALA A 103 34.50 -37.34 -46.47
CA ALA A 103 34.37 -36.10 -45.72
C ALA A 103 34.56 -34.91 -46.69
N LEU A 104 33.51 -34.11 -46.87
CA LEU A 104 33.64 -32.72 -47.32
C LEU A 104 33.37 -31.83 -46.12
N ALA A 105 34.45 -31.37 -45.50
CA ALA A 105 34.42 -30.37 -44.44
C ALA A 105 34.09 -29.01 -45.06
N VAL A 106 32.89 -28.49 -44.78
CA VAL A 106 32.59 -27.06 -44.87
C VAL A 106 32.60 -26.52 -43.45
N SER A 107 33.74 -25.95 -43.05
CA SER A 107 33.88 -25.21 -41.80
C SER A 107 33.17 -23.86 -41.92
N SER A 108 31.88 -23.82 -41.59
CA SER A 108 31.17 -22.59 -41.31
C SER A 108 31.55 -22.12 -39.90
N ALA A 109 32.56 -21.26 -39.80
CA ALA A 109 32.87 -20.55 -38.57
C ALA A 109 31.70 -19.62 -38.22
N LEU A 110 30.80 -20.08 -37.36
CA LEU A 110 29.85 -19.21 -36.66
C LEU A 110 30.67 -18.35 -35.69
N ALA A 111 31.03 -17.14 -36.14
CA ALA A 111 31.53 -16.11 -35.27
C ALA A 111 30.43 -15.78 -34.24
N VAL A 112 30.61 -16.26 -33.01
CA VAL A 112 29.86 -15.77 -31.85
C VAL A 112 30.27 -14.31 -31.68
N SER A 113 29.46 -13.39 -32.22
CA SER A 113 29.63 -11.96 -31.99
C SER A 113 29.35 -11.72 -30.50
N ALA A 114 30.42 -11.51 -29.72
CA ALA A 114 30.27 -11.08 -28.33
C ALA A 114 29.47 -9.77 -28.33
N ALA A 115 28.35 -9.74 -27.60
CA ALA A 115 27.59 -8.51 -27.44
C ALA A 115 28.55 -7.40 -26.95
N PRO A 116 28.55 -6.21 -27.58
CA PRO A 116 29.47 -5.15 -27.22
C PRO A 116 29.33 -4.83 -25.72
N GLN A 117 30.47 -4.74 -25.02
CA GLN A 117 30.49 -4.40 -23.60
C GLN A 117 29.74 -3.07 -23.36
N PRO A 118 28.90 -2.98 -22.32
CA PRO A 118 28.18 -1.75 -22.01
C PRO A 118 29.18 -0.63 -21.75
N VAL A 119 28.90 0.56 -22.30
CA VAL A 119 29.67 1.76 -22.01
C VAL A 119 29.47 2.12 -20.54
N ARG A 120 30.56 2.40 -19.82
CA ARG A 120 30.50 2.70 -18.39
C ARG A 120 30.85 4.15 -18.13
N PHE A 121 29.97 4.82 -17.39
CA PHE A 121 30.28 6.09 -16.75
C PHE A 121 30.32 5.89 -15.24
N TYR A 122 31.11 6.70 -14.54
CA TYR A 122 31.27 6.64 -13.10
C TYR A 122 30.91 7.97 -12.46
N VAL A 123 30.26 7.92 -11.31
CA VAL A 123 29.91 9.09 -10.49
C VAL A 123 30.49 8.90 -9.10
N ALA A 124 31.23 9.87 -8.56
CA ALA A 124 31.91 9.76 -7.28
C ALA A 124 31.91 11.10 -6.52
N THR A 125 31.89 11.03 -5.19
CA THR A 125 31.98 12.22 -4.31
C THR A 125 33.30 12.99 -4.44
N ASN A 126 34.35 12.35 -4.96
CA ASN A 126 35.64 12.96 -5.31
C ASN A 126 35.79 13.27 -6.82
N GLY A 127 34.69 13.20 -7.57
CA GLY A 127 34.62 13.43 -9.01
C GLY A 127 34.63 14.90 -9.43
N ASN A 128 34.59 15.13 -10.74
CA ASN A 128 34.49 16.46 -11.37
C ASN A 128 33.71 16.35 -12.68
N ASP A 129 32.70 17.21 -12.86
CA ASP A 129 31.82 17.18 -14.04
C ASP A 129 32.50 17.62 -15.35
N GLN A 130 33.72 18.17 -15.27
CA GLN A 130 34.57 18.46 -16.42
C GLN A 130 35.38 17.25 -16.91
N TRP A 131 35.44 16.16 -16.13
CA TRP A 131 36.14 14.94 -16.54
C TRP A 131 35.31 14.09 -17.51
N SER A 132 35.91 13.03 -18.06
CA SER A 132 35.23 12.17 -19.04
C SER A 132 34.19 11.24 -18.42
N GLY A 133 34.27 10.99 -17.10
CA GLY A 133 33.46 9.99 -16.41
C GLY A 133 33.81 8.55 -16.77
N SER A 134 34.84 8.30 -17.59
CA SER A 134 35.19 6.96 -18.09
C SER A 134 36.02 6.11 -17.11
N ARG A 135 36.43 6.71 -15.98
CA ARG A 135 37.28 6.08 -14.96
C ARG A 135 36.57 6.08 -13.61
N ALA A 136 36.68 4.97 -12.88
CA ALA A 136 36.09 4.84 -11.55
C ALA A 136 36.76 5.75 -10.51
N ASP A 137 38.03 6.10 -10.72
CA ASP A 137 38.84 6.92 -9.81
C ASP A 137 39.53 8.06 -10.58
N PRO A 138 39.78 9.22 -9.93
CA PRO A 138 40.63 10.26 -10.47
C PRO A 138 42.00 9.69 -10.90
N ASN A 139 42.49 10.09 -12.07
CA ASN A 139 43.86 9.78 -12.44
C ASN A 139 44.86 10.52 -11.53
N ALA A 140 46.13 10.08 -11.51
CA ALA A 140 47.15 10.64 -10.61
C ALA A 140 47.34 12.16 -10.78
N ARG A 141 47.10 12.69 -11.98
CA ARG A 141 47.22 14.13 -12.29
C ARG A 141 45.93 14.92 -12.02
N ARG A 142 44.85 14.26 -11.60
CA ARG A 142 43.50 14.82 -11.44
C ARG A 142 42.99 15.58 -12.67
N THR A 143 43.37 15.12 -13.86
CA THR A 143 42.90 15.69 -15.13
C THR A 143 41.74 14.92 -15.75
N ASP A 144 41.44 13.73 -15.23
CA ASP A 144 40.33 12.88 -15.65
C ASP A 144 39.92 11.93 -14.52
N GLY A 145 38.70 11.40 -14.56
CA GLY A 145 38.10 10.63 -13.47
C GLY A 145 36.57 10.49 -13.58
N PRO A 146 35.89 10.15 -12.49
CA PRO A 146 34.42 10.07 -12.44
C PRO A 146 33.77 11.45 -12.46
N PHE A 147 32.52 11.54 -12.93
CA PHE A 147 31.69 12.73 -12.76
C PHE A 147 31.41 12.98 -11.27
N ALA A 148 31.10 14.22 -10.91
CA ALA A 148 30.66 14.58 -9.57
C ALA A 148 29.15 14.35 -9.39
N THR A 149 28.36 14.50 -10.45
CA THR A 149 26.89 14.50 -10.40
C THR A 149 26.23 13.46 -11.31
N LEU A 150 25.01 13.06 -10.95
CA LEU A 150 24.16 12.20 -11.79
C LEU A 150 23.67 12.94 -13.04
N GLU A 151 23.44 14.25 -12.93
CA GLU A 151 23.01 15.11 -14.04
C GLU A 151 24.04 15.11 -15.17
N ARG A 152 25.32 15.25 -14.82
CA ARG A 152 26.39 15.18 -15.82
C ARG A 152 26.49 13.79 -16.44
N ALA A 153 26.32 12.73 -15.65
CA ALA A 153 26.31 11.36 -16.16
C ALA A 153 25.13 11.13 -17.14
N ARG A 154 23.93 11.64 -16.83
CA ARG A 154 22.76 11.61 -17.72
C ARG A 154 23.05 12.34 -19.04
N GLU A 155 23.68 13.50 -18.99
CA GLU A 155 24.09 14.24 -20.21
C GLU A 155 25.07 13.43 -21.06
N ALA A 156 26.08 12.81 -20.44
CA ALA A 156 27.02 11.93 -21.14
C ALA A 156 26.33 10.69 -21.76
N VAL A 157 25.31 10.15 -21.09
CA VAL A 157 24.46 9.08 -21.64
C VAL A 157 23.74 9.56 -22.91
N ARG A 158 23.12 10.76 -22.88
CA ARG A 158 22.45 11.36 -24.04
C ARG A 158 23.39 11.54 -25.23
N ASP A 159 24.60 12.04 -24.98
CA ASP A 159 25.61 12.24 -26.02
C ASP A 159 26.03 10.89 -26.63
N ARG A 160 26.22 9.85 -25.79
CA ARG A 160 26.64 8.53 -26.24
C ARG A 160 25.56 7.78 -27.02
N ARG A 161 24.28 7.95 -26.68
CA ARG A 161 23.15 7.28 -27.36
C ARG A 161 23.10 7.58 -28.85
N ARG A 162 23.58 8.75 -29.29
CA ARG A 162 23.73 9.06 -30.73
C ARG A 162 24.60 8.05 -31.49
N GLY A 163 25.42 7.26 -30.79
CA GLY A 163 26.28 6.21 -31.37
C GLY A 163 25.91 4.76 -31.01
N GLY A 164 24.76 4.49 -30.35
CA GLY A 164 24.24 3.13 -30.05
C GLY A 164 24.96 2.32 -28.94
N GLY A 165 24.29 1.34 -28.34
CA GLY A 165 24.83 0.43 -27.29
C GLY A 165 24.29 0.69 -25.87
N SER A 166 24.32 -0.31 -25.01
CA SER A 166 23.86 -0.19 -23.60
C SER A 166 24.81 0.66 -22.77
N VAL A 167 24.26 1.42 -21.81
CA VAL A 167 25.03 2.33 -20.96
C VAL A 167 24.77 1.99 -19.50
N ARG A 168 25.85 1.91 -18.71
CA ARG A 168 25.79 1.73 -17.26
C ARG A 168 26.49 2.89 -16.55
N VAL A 169 25.76 3.60 -15.72
CA VAL A 169 26.28 4.60 -14.79
C VAL A 169 26.52 3.91 -13.45
N LEU A 170 27.77 3.87 -12.99
CA LEU A 170 28.18 3.26 -11.73
C LEU A 170 28.47 4.34 -10.69
N VAL A 171 27.67 4.38 -9.63
CA VAL A 171 27.75 5.38 -8.57
C VAL A 171 28.57 4.81 -7.40
N ARG A 172 29.70 5.45 -7.10
CA ARG A 172 30.59 5.07 -5.99
C ARG A 172 29.91 5.33 -4.64
N GLY A 173 30.39 4.69 -3.58
CA GLY A 173 29.91 4.87 -2.23
C GLY A 173 30.09 6.31 -1.73
N GLY A 174 29.10 6.78 -0.97
CA GLY A 174 29.10 8.13 -0.41
C GLY A 174 27.71 8.77 -0.42
N ALA A 175 27.59 9.90 0.26
CA ALA A 175 26.35 10.67 0.34
C ALA A 175 26.31 11.76 -0.74
N TYR A 176 25.37 11.65 -1.67
CA TYR A 176 25.10 12.61 -2.74
C TYR A 176 23.89 13.45 -2.34
N ARG A 177 24.16 14.70 -1.94
CA ARG A 177 23.10 15.63 -1.52
C ARG A 177 22.47 16.27 -2.75
N LEU A 178 21.20 15.97 -2.97
CA LEU A 178 20.45 16.49 -4.09
C LEU A 178 19.97 17.92 -3.78
N ALA A 179 20.28 18.86 -4.66
CA ALA A 179 19.73 20.22 -4.59
C ALA A 179 18.32 20.31 -5.20
N LYS A 180 18.00 19.36 -6.09
CA LYS A 180 16.72 19.20 -6.79
C LYS A 180 16.56 17.72 -7.16
N PRO A 181 15.34 17.25 -7.49
CA PRO A 181 15.16 15.86 -7.93
C PRO A 181 16.03 15.53 -9.16
N PHE A 182 16.56 14.31 -9.21
CA PHE A 182 17.18 13.77 -10.41
C PHE A 182 16.09 13.33 -11.40
N VAL A 183 15.96 14.06 -12.50
CA VAL A 183 14.87 13.89 -13.46
C VAL A 183 15.34 13.14 -14.71
N LEU A 184 14.59 12.13 -15.13
CA LEU A 184 14.76 11.39 -16.37
C LEU A 184 13.53 11.60 -17.25
N ARG A 185 13.74 11.90 -18.53
CA ARG A 185 12.72 12.27 -19.52
C ARG A 185 12.76 11.35 -20.72
N PRO A 186 11.82 11.43 -21.70
CA PRO A 186 11.83 10.55 -22.86
C PRO A 186 13.14 10.56 -23.65
N GLU A 187 13.90 11.66 -23.59
CA GLU A 187 15.23 11.75 -24.22
C GLU A 187 16.29 10.85 -23.53
N ASP A 188 16.03 10.42 -22.29
CA ASP A 188 16.88 9.55 -21.47
C ASP A 188 16.57 8.06 -21.63
N SER A 189 15.47 7.71 -22.31
CA SER A 189 15.01 6.32 -22.46
C SER A 189 16.07 5.40 -23.05
N GLY A 190 16.13 4.15 -22.61
CA GLY A 190 16.86 3.09 -23.31
C GLY A 190 16.06 2.49 -24.47
N MET A 191 16.49 1.32 -24.93
CA MET A 191 15.67 0.39 -25.71
C MET A 191 15.80 -1.00 -25.09
N GLU A 192 14.92 -1.93 -25.43
CA GLU A 192 14.96 -3.30 -24.91
C GLU A 192 16.34 -3.96 -25.06
N GLN A 193 16.98 -3.83 -26.22
CA GLN A 193 18.32 -4.40 -26.47
C GLN A 193 19.47 -3.56 -25.90
N CYS A 194 19.21 -2.31 -25.52
CA CYS A 194 20.21 -1.38 -24.97
C CYS A 194 19.61 -0.52 -23.83
N PRO A 195 19.30 -1.14 -22.68
CA PRO A 195 18.76 -0.40 -21.55
C PRO A 195 19.80 0.55 -20.95
N ILE A 196 19.31 1.57 -20.23
CA ILE A 196 20.15 2.48 -19.44
C ILE A 196 20.05 2.07 -17.98
N THR A 197 21.19 1.79 -17.35
CA THR A 197 21.22 1.39 -15.93
C THR A 197 22.00 2.39 -15.10
N TYR A 198 21.37 2.96 -14.08
CA TYR A 198 22.03 3.67 -12.99
C TYR A 198 22.16 2.70 -11.81
N ALA A 199 23.37 2.29 -11.50
CA ALA A 199 23.63 1.28 -10.48
C ALA A 199 24.65 1.74 -9.46
N ALA A 200 24.54 1.22 -8.25
CA ALA A 200 25.65 1.26 -7.31
C ALA A 200 26.90 0.57 -7.89
N TYR A 201 28.06 1.12 -7.54
CA TYR A 201 29.32 0.45 -7.77
C TYR A 201 29.36 -0.84 -6.92
N PRO A 202 29.87 -1.97 -7.45
CA PRO A 202 29.81 -3.25 -6.74
C PRO A 202 30.32 -3.16 -5.30
N LYS A 203 29.50 -3.65 -4.36
CA LYS A 203 29.78 -3.68 -2.89
C LYS A 203 29.93 -2.30 -2.24
N GLU A 204 29.57 -1.22 -2.92
CA GLU A 204 29.51 0.13 -2.36
C GLU A 204 28.05 0.57 -2.22
N GLN A 205 27.74 1.43 -1.26
CA GLN A 205 26.38 1.91 -0.96
C GLN A 205 26.30 3.43 -1.19
N PRO A 206 25.89 3.89 -2.38
CA PRO A 206 25.65 5.31 -2.65
C PRO A 206 24.30 5.75 -2.07
N ILE A 207 24.29 6.85 -1.32
CA ILE A 207 23.09 7.43 -0.73
C ILE A 207 22.71 8.70 -1.49
N LEU A 208 21.59 8.67 -2.19
CA LEU A 208 20.96 9.84 -2.80
C LEU A 208 20.05 10.49 -1.76
N SER A 209 20.52 11.59 -1.18
CA SER A 209 19.90 12.23 -0.02
C SER A 209 19.23 13.55 -0.40
N GLY A 210 17.94 13.68 -0.09
CA GLY A 210 17.19 14.94 -0.15
C GLY A 210 17.36 15.83 1.08
N GLY A 211 18.16 15.38 2.05
CA GLY A 211 18.36 16.05 3.33
C GLY A 211 19.62 16.89 3.41
N ARG A 212 19.61 17.80 4.38
CA ARG A 212 20.69 18.72 4.71
C ARG A 212 21.19 18.47 6.13
N PRO A 213 22.51 18.47 6.37
CA PRO A 213 23.04 18.40 7.72
C PRO A 213 22.65 19.61 8.55
N ILE A 214 22.35 19.39 9.83
CA ILE A 214 22.27 20.43 10.85
C ILE A 214 23.58 20.43 11.63
N THR A 215 24.24 21.58 11.69
CA THR A 215 25.51 21.79 12.38
C THR A 215 25.40 22.94 13.37
N GLY A 216 26.47 23.24 14.10
CA GLY A 216 26.50 24.37 15.05
C GLY A 216 25.76 24.11 16.35
N TRP A 217 25.60 22.83 16.73
CA TRP A 217 25.01 22.41 17.99
C TRP A 217 25.78 22.96 19.19
N LYS A 218 25.06 23.52 20.14
CA LYS A 218 25.56 24.02 21.43
C LYS A 218 24.76 23.38 22.56
N ARG A 219 25.37 23.26 23.73
CA ARG A 219 24.62 22.89 24.94
C ARG A 219 23.58 23.97 25.24
N GLY A 220 22.34 23.54 25.44
CA GLY A 220 21.25 24.34 25.99
C GLY A 220 21.09 24.06 27.49
N ASP A 221 19.86 24.22 27.99
CA ASP A 221 19.52 23.97 29.38
C ASP A 221 19.49 22.46 29.68
N GLY A 222 20.11 22.05 30.79
CA GLY A 222 20.14 20.65 31.23
C GLY A 222 20.78 19.72 30.19
N GLU A 223 20.04 18.70 29.77
CA GLU A 223 20.48 17.68 28.79
C GLU A 223 20.24 18.09 27.33
N LEU A 224 19.65 19.27 27.10
CA LEU A 224 19.23 19.70 25.77
C LEU A 224 20.42 20.26 24.98
N TRP A 225 20.37 20.03 23.68
CA TRP A 225 21.24 20.65 22.69
C TRP A 225 20.42 21.49 21.73
N VAL A 226 21.01 22.59 21.28
CA VAL A 226 20.33 23.59 20.46
C VAL A 226 21.17 23.93 19.24
N ALA A 227 20.51 24.03 18.10
CA ALA A 227 21.09 24.55 16.85
C ALA A 227 20.20 25.66 16.28
N GLU A 228 20.82 26.73 15.81
CA GLU A 228 20.14 27.75 15.01
C GLU A 228 20.01 27.26 13.57
N VAL A 229 18.82 27.41 12.99
CA VAL A 229 18.51 27.02 11.62
C VAL A 229 17.96 28.25 10.88
N PRO A 230 18.83 29.12 10.31
CA PRO A 230 18.42 30.39 9.71
C PRO A 230 17.33 30.23 8.63
N GLY A 231 17.43 29.19 7.80
CA GLY A 231 16.42 28.90 6.77
C GLY A 231 15.01 28.64 7.34
N VAL A 232 14.91 28.14 8.58
CA VAL A 232 13.62 27.99 9.27
C VAL A 232 13.10 29.34 9.72
N LYS A 233 13.95 30.16 10.37
CA LYS A 233 13.59 31.52 10.80
C LYS A 233 13.09 32.39 9.63
N GLU A 234 13.71 32.23 8.47
CA GLU A 234 13.37 32.92 7.23
C GLU A 234 12.11 32.36 6.53
N GLY A 235 11.51 31.28 7.06
CA GLY A 235 10.37 30.60 6.45
C GLY A 235 10.70 29.84 5.15
N LYS A 236 11.98 29.67 4.81
CA LYS A 236 12.46 28.98 3.60
C LYS A 236 12.64 27.48 3.78
N TRP A 237 12.58 27.00 5.01
CA TRP A 237 12.72 25.60 5.34
C TRP A 237 11.79 25.22 6.48
N ASN A 238 11.02 24.15 6.29
CA ASN A 238 10.21 23.53 7.32
C ASN A 238 10.36 22.02 7.18
N PHE A 239 10.58 21.32 8.29
CA PHE A 239 10.73 19.88 8.31
C PHE A 239 10.05 19.28 9.53
N ARG A 240 9.52 18.06 9.37
CA ARG A 240 8.77 17.32 10.40
C ARG A 240 9.47 16.01 10.78
N GLN A 241 10.68 15.80 10.26
CA GLN A 241 11.51 14.63 10.51
C GLN A 241 12.94 15.09 10.83
N LEU A 242 13.57 14.40 11.77
CA LEU A 242 14.97 14.60 12.13
C LEU A 242 15.63 13.23 12.26
N PHE A 243 16.84 13.09 11.70
CA PHE A 243 17.62 11.87 11.79
C PHE A 243 18.94 12.16 12.48
N VAL A 244 19.28 11.38 13.49
CA VAL A 244 20.54 11.47 14.23
C VAL A 244 21.20 10.09 14.18
N ASN A 245 22.45 10.02 13.74
CA ASN A 245 23.17 8.76 13.54
C ASN A 245 22.42 7.75 12.65
N GLY A 246 21.71 8.24 11.62
CA GLY A 246 20.93 7.41 10.70
C GLY A 246 19.63 6.85 11.31
N GLN A 247 19.18 7.35 12.46
CA GLN A 247 17.93 6.93 13.10
C GLN A 247 16.95 8.10 13.19
N ARG A 248 15.68 7.85 12.89
CA ARG A 248 14.61 8.84 13.09
C ARG A 248 14.48 9.19 14.57
N ARG A 249 14.25 10.47 14.83
CA ARG A 249 13.91 11.01 16.15
C ARG A 249 12.47 11.46 16.17
N ARG A 250 11.80 11.24 17.31
CA ARG A 250 10.38 11.55 17.48
C ARG A 250 10.22 13.00 17.95
N ARG A 251 9.12 13.62 17.56
CA ARG A 251 8.70 14.90 18.13
C ARG A 251 8.07 14.65 19.52
N PRO A 252 8.12 15.61 20.45
CA PRO A 252 7.41 15.49 21.72
C PRO A 252 5.91 15.32 21.46
N ARG A 253 5.29 14.42 22.22
CA ARG A 253 3.89 14.01 22.05
C ARG A 253 3.13 13.97 23.37
N LEU A 254 1.86 14.39 23.33
CA LEU A 254 0.87 14.25 24.40
C LEU A 254 -0.39 13.49 23.92
N PRO A 255 -1.03 12.66 24.78
CA PRO A 255 -0.43 12.15 26.02
C PRO A 255 0.78 11.26 25.68
N ARG A 256 1.64 11.03 26.66
CA ARG A 256 2.84 10.19 26.47
C ARG A 256 2.48 8.78 25.98
N LYS A 257 1.41 8.21 26.53
CA LYS A 257 0.90 6.89 26.21
C LYS A 257 -0.60 6.97 25.93
N GLY A 258 -1.07 6.14 24.99
CA GLY A 258 -2.46 6.15 24.53
C GLY A 258 -2.80 7.44 23.78
N GLN A 259 -4.03 7.90 23.95
CA GLN A 259 -4.64 9.02 23.23
C GLN A 259 -5.62 9.76 24.14
N TYR A 260 -5.81 11.06 23.88
CA TYR A 260 -6.96 11.80 24.41
C TYR A 260 -8.22 11.44 23.63
N ALA A 261 -9.38 11.90 24.11
CA ALA A 261 -10.66 11.66 23.44
C ALA A 261 -11.45 12.96 23.32
N ILE A 262 -12.04 13.19 22.14
CA ILE A 262 -12.94 14.33 21.90
C ILE A 262 -14.17 14.18 22.80
N VAL A 263 -14.50 15.23 23.56
CA VAL A 263 -15.67 15.27 24.47
C VAL A 263 -16.89 15.94 23.83
N GLY A 264 -16.83 16.29 22.55
CA GLY A 264 -18.00 16.67 21.76
C GLY A 264 -17.72 17.73 20.69
N PRO A 265 -18.68 17.96 19.79
CA PRO A 265 -18.57 19.00 18.78
C PRO A 265 -18.80 20.41 19.37
N VAL A 266 -18.34 21.44 18.66
CA VAL A 266 -18.59 22.85 19.04
C VAL A 266 -20.02 23.28 18.68
N VAL A 267 -20.58 22.74 17.60
CA VAL A 267 -21.95 22.96 17.14
C VAL A 267 -22.76 21.65 17.16
N ALA A 268 -24.05 21.72 16.83
CA ALA A 268 -24.86 20.51 16.68
C ALA A 268 -24.25 19.56 15.64
N GLU A 269 -24.19 18.27 15.97
CA GLU A 269 -23.55 17.25 15.12
C GLU A 269 -24.33 17.08 13.81
N LYS A 270 -23.78 17.65 12.74
CA LYS A 270 -24.28 17.64 11.38
C LYS A 270 -23.13 17.37 10.45
N TRP A 271 -23.26 16.33 9.62
CA TRP A 271 -22.18 15.86 8.76
C TRP A 271 -21.68 16.91 7.76
N ASP A 272 -22.60 17.74 7.27
CA ASP A 272 -22.40 18.76 6.26
C ASP A 272 -21.97 20.11 6.82
N ASP A 273 -22.00 20.30 8.14
CA ASP A 273 -21.52 21.53 8.78
C ASP A 273 -19.98 21.53 8.84
N PRO A 274 -19.30 22.48 8.17
CA PRO A 274 -17.85 22.56 8.15
C PRO A 274 -17.23 22.72 9.54
N GLN A 275 -17.92 23.35 10.49
CA GLN A 275 -17.39 23.56 11.85
C GLN A 275 -17.16 22.23 12.56
N ASN A 276 -18.00 21.22 12.29
CA ASN A 276 -17.82 19.88 12.84
C ASN A 276 -16.56 19.18 12.30
N ARG A 277 -15.88 19.72 11.28
CA ARG A 277 -14.60 19.19 10.77
C ARG A 277 -13.39 20.04 11.15
N GLN A 278 -13.63 21.21 11.75
CA GLN A 278 -12.60 22.23 11.99
C GLN A 278 -12.44 22.59 13.47
N ALA A 279 -13.34 22.12 14.33
CA ALA A 279 -13.30 22.42 15.75
C ALA A 279 -13.94 21.30 16.58
N PHE A 280 -13.46 21.12 17.81
CA PHE A 280 -14.07 20.24 18.80
C PHE A 280 -13.86 20.76 20.23
N ARG A 281 -14.59 20.16 21.17
CA ARG A 281 -14.41 20.32 22.61
C ARG A 281 -13.49 19.24 23.16
N TYR A 282 -12.51 19.64 23.94
CA TYR A 282 -11.56 18.76 24.63
C TYR A 282 -11.84 18.72 26.13
N LYS A 283 -11.23 17.77 26.84
CA LYS A 283 -11.29 17.73 28.30
C LYS A 283 -10.29 18.74 28.88
N GLU A 284 -10.69 19.48 29.91
CA GLU A 284 -9.84 20.47 30.58
C GLU A 284 -8.42 19.93 30.84
N GLY A 285 -7.42 20.68 30.38
CA GLY A 285 -6.00 20.36 30.52
C GLY A 285 -5.39 19.53 29.37
N ASP A 286 -6.19 18.90 28.50
CA ASP A 286 -5.66 18.15 27.35
C ASP A 286 -4.92 19.06 26.36
N LEU A 287 -5.47 20.26 26.13
CA LEU A 287 -4.87 21.36 25.36
C LEU A 287 -4.75 22.60 26.26
N ARG A 288 -3.70 23.41 26.07
CA ARG A 288 -3.45 24.60 26.92
C ARG A 288 -3.02 25.82 26.11
N THR A 289 -3.57 26.98 26.44
CA THR A 289 -3.23 28.26 25.77
C THR A 289 -1.82 28.79 26.08
N ASP A 290 -1.17 28.28 27.14
CA ASP A 290 0.14 28.74 27.61
C ASP A 290 1.33 28.10 26.87
N TRP A 291 1.08 27.15 25.96
CA TRP A 291 2.13 26.49 25.18
C TRP A 291 2.85 27.45 24.23
N ARG A 292 4.17 27.26 24.12
CA ARG A 292 4.99 28.02 23.17
C ARG A 292 4.61 27.69 21.72
N SER A 293 4.47 28.74 20.91
CA SER A 293 4.24 28.64 19.45
C SER A 293 3.04 27.75 19.12
N LEU A 294 1.88 28.07 19.70
CA LEU A 294 0.65 27.28 19.61
C LEU A 294 0.24 26.92 18.16
N ASP A 295 0.51 27.81 17.21
CA ASP A 295 0.26 27.62 15.77
C ASP A 295 1.20 26.61 15.07
N ASP A 296 2.27 26.18 15.73
CA ASP A 296 3.15 25.07 15.31
C ASP A 296 2.79 23.73 15.98
N VAL A 297 1.82 23.72 16.90
CA VAL A 297 1.32 22.49 17.52
C VAL A 297 0.39 21.77 16.55
N GLU A 298 0.64 20.47 16.39
CA GLU A 298 -0.14 19.61 15.50
C GLU A 298 -1.01 18.65 16.33
N VAL A 299 -2.32 18.67 16.07
CA VAL A 299 -3.27 17.70 16.61
C VAL A 299 -3.52 16.62 15.55
N VAL A 300 -3.20 15.38 15.88
CA VAL A 300 -3.41 14.21 15.04
C VAL A 300 -4.66 13.50 15.55
N VAL A 301 -5.74 13.59 14.80
CA VAL A 301 -7.03 12.97 15.11
C VAL A 301 -7.12 11.60 14.45
N LEU A 302 -7.43 10.57 15.23
CA LEU A 302 -7.44 9.16 14.85
C LEU A 302 -8.89 8.75 14.55
N GLN A 303 -9.25 8.67 13.28
CA GLN A 303 -10.63 8.51 12.82
C GLN A 303 -10.84 7.15 12.12
N HIS A 304 -10.92 6.08 12.92
CA HIS A 304 -11.05 4.69 12.44
C HIS A 304 -9.84 4.28 11.57
N TRP A 305 -10.01 4.17 10.25
CA TRP A 305 -8.99 3.75 9.30
C TRP A 305 -8.16 4.92 8.72
N MET A 306 -8.45 6.16 9.11
CA MET A 306 -7.77 7.35 8.60
C MET A 306 -7.33 8.27 9.74
N GLU A 307 -6.40 9.18 9.44
CA GLU A 307 -6.00 10.25 10.36
C GLU A 307 -6.19 11.64 9.74
N ALA A 308 -6.37 12.64 10.61
CA ALA A 308 -6.27 14.04 10.23
C ALA A 308 -5.19 14.73 11.04
N ARG A 309 -4.33 15.52 10.39
CA ARG A 309 -3.24 16.28 11.02
C ARG A 309 -3.52 17.76 10.88
N LEU A 310 -3.90 18.39 11.99
CA LEU A 310 -4.45 19.74 12.00
C LEU A 310 -3.59 20.67 12.88
N ARG A 311 -3.38 21.91 12.44
CA ARG A 311 -2.69 22.92 13.25
C ARG A 311 -3.67 23.78 14.01
N ILE A 312 -3.33 24.10 15.25
CA ILE A 312 -4.18 24.94 16.11
C ILE A 312 -4.21 26.37 15.55
N ALA A 313 -5.40 26.86 15.24
CA ALA A 313 -5.64 28.26 14.92
C ALA A 313 -6.03 29.06 16.18
N LYS A 314 -6.82 28.45 17.06
CA LYS A 314 -7.29 29.07 18.30
C LYS A 314 -7.59 28.02 19.37
N LEU A 315 -7.28 28.36 20.62
CA LEU A 315 -7.78 27.68 21.82
C LEU A 315 -8.63 28.64 22.66
N ASP A 316 -9.63 28.09 23.33
CA ASP A 316 -10.43 28.76 24.34
C ASP A 316 -10.53 27.83 25.57
N ASP A 317 -9.73 28.10 26.60
CA ASP A 317 -9.67 27.29 27.83
C ASP A 317 -10.98 27.41 28.64
N ALA A 318 -11.68 28.54 28.57
CA ALA A 318 -12.95 28.72 29.30
C ALA A 318 -14.07 27.85 28.69
N ALA A 319 -14.06 27.69 27.37
CA ALA A 319 -15.01 26.83 26.66
C ALA A 319 -14.48 25.39 26.45
N ASN A 320 -13.21 25.13 26.74
CA ASN A 320 -12.44 23.94 26.33
C ASN A 320 -12.61 23.62 24.84
N THR A 321 -12.46 24.61 23.97
CA THR A 321 -12.59 24.42 22.51
C THR A 321 -11.30 24.69 21.75
N VAL A 322 -11.07 23.89 20.72
CA VAL A 322 -9.99 24.09 19.74
C VAL A 322 -10.59 24.35 18.37
N THR A 323 -10.01 25.30 17.63
CA THR A 323 -10.29 25.55 16.21
C THR A 323 -8.99 25.40 15.44
N PHE A 324 -9.06 24.75 14.28
CA PHE A 324 -7.91 24.44 13.44
C PHE A 324 -7.79 25.37 12.22
N THR A 325 -6.60 25.42 11.61
CA THR A 325 -6.34 26.20 10.39
C THR A 325 -7.04 25.63 9.15
N GLY A 326 -7.50 24.38 9.22
CA GLY A 326 -8.37 23.74 8.24
C GLY A 326 -9.17 22.63 8.89
N GLY A 327 -9.50 21.56 8.17
CA GLY A 327 -10.38 20.52 8.71
C GLY A 327 -10.12 19.12 8.19
N SER A 328 -10.67 18.15 8.91
CA SER A 328 -10.66 16.72 8.57
C SER A 328 -11.65 16.38 7.46
N TRP A 329 -11.52 15.17 6.90
CA TRP A 329 -12.51 14.65 5.95
C TRP A 329 -13.84 14.28 6.63
N ARG A 330 -13.79 13.61 7.79
CA ARG A 330 -14.96 13.25 8.62
C ARG A 330 -15.16 14.26 9.75
N PRO A 331 -16.39 14.51 10.20
CA PRO A 331 -16.67 15.22 11.44
C PRO A 331 -15.85 14.71 12.65
N LEU A 332 -15.44 15.63 13.50
CA LEU A 332 -14.70 15.47 14.74
C LEU A 332 -15.72 15.24 15.86
N THR A 333 -16.06 13.98 16.10
CA THR A 333 -17.18 13.59 16.96
C THR A 333 -16.71 12.97 18.28
N TRP A 334 -17.67 12.76 19.18
CA TRP A 334 -17.44 12.15 20.49
C TRP A 334 -16.61 10.87 20.45
N SER A 335 -15.74 10.70 21.44
CA SER A 335 -14.89 9.52 21.63
C SER A 335 -13.89 9.24 20.51
N THR A 336 -13.79 10.12 19.50
CA THR A 336 -12.70 10.09 18.54
C THR A 336 -11.40 10.40 19.26
N GLY A 337 -10.41 9.54 19.07
CA GLY A 337 -9.12 9.70 19.72
C GLY A 337 -8.25 10.77 19.07
N TYR A 338 -7.38 11.42 19.83
CA TYR A 338 -6.37 12.32 19.27
C TYR A 338 -5.10 12.37 20.11
N VAL A 339 -4.01 12.76 19.46
CA VAL A 339 -2.71 13.02 20.06
C VAL A 339 -2.22 14.39 19.62
N VAL A 340 -1.28 14.96 20.37
CA VAL A 340 -0.76 16.30 20.14
C VAL A 340 0.75 16.20 20.00
N GLU A 341 1.29 16.67 18.89
CA GLU A 341 2.72 16.64 18.58
C GLU A 341 3.32 18.05 18.54
N ASN A 342 4.65 18.12 18.72
CA ASN A 342 5.42 19.37 18.67
C ASN A 342 5.13 20.36 19.80
N VAL A 343 4.81 19.86 21.00
CA VAL A 343 4.62 20.69 22.18
C VAL A 343 5.97 20.86 22.90
N ARG A 344 6.49 22.09 22.99
CA ARG A 344 7.80 22.36 23.62
C ARG A 344 7.85 21.89 25.07
N GLU A 345 6.78 22.13 25.80
CA GLU A 345 6.62 21.81 27.22
C GLU A 345 6.56 20.29 27.44
N ALA A 346 6.31 19.52 26.38
CA ALA A 346 6.37 18.06 26.38
C ALA A 346 7.73 17.53 25.85
N LEU A 347 8.78 18.34 25.76
CA LEU A 347 10.12 17.83 25.45
C LEU A 347 10.81 17.43 26.76
N ASP A 348 10.76 16.13 27.13
CA ASP A 348 11.27 15.65 28.42
C ASP A 348 11.91 14.26 28.43
N GLU A 349 12.03 13.59 27.27
CA GLU A 349 12.69 12.28 27.16
C GLU A 349 13.85 12.28 26.15
N PRO A 350 14.91 11.49 26.39
CA PRO A 350 15.96 11.25 25.40
C PRO A 350 15.39 10.80 24.04
N GLY A 351 15.99 11.30 22.97
CA GLY A 351 15.58 11.03 21.59
C GLY A 351 14.47 11.93 21.05
N GLU A 352 13.89 12.82 21.87
CA GLU A 352 12.90 13.79 21.42
C GLU A 352 13.53 15.09 20.88
N TRP A 353 12.92 15.69 19.86
CA TRP A 353 13.32 16.99 19.32
C TRP A 353 12.14 17.93 19.09
N TYR A 354 12.38 19.23 19.23
CA TYR A 354 11.40 20.29 19.01
C TYR A 354 11.96 21.36 18.07
N LEU A 355 11.18 21.76 17.07
CA LEU A 355 11.51 22.85 16.17
C LEU A 355 10.60 24.05 16.43
N ASP A 356 11.20 25.15 16.90
CA ASP A 356 10.56 26.45 17.00
C ASP A 356 10.68 27.16 15.65
N ARG A 357 9.63 27.17 14.84
CA ARG A 357 9.72 27.74 13.48
C ARG A 357 9.83 29.25 13.50
N LYS A 358 9.26 29.90 14.51
CA LYS A 358 9.32 31.37 14.70
C LYS A 358 10.71 31.82 15.09
N ALA A 359 11.34 31.11 16.04
CA ALA A 359 12.71 31.42 16.45
C ALA A 359 13.76 30.90 15.45
N GLY A 360 13.42 29.89 14.64
CA GLY A 360 14.37 29.16 13.81
C GLY A 360 15.35 28.34 14.63
N THR A 361 14.88 27.74 15.71
CA THR A 361 15.72 27.04 16.69
C THR A 361 15.28 25.58 16.78
N LEU A 362 16.24 24.67 16.58
CA LEU A 362 16.05 23.24 16.77
C LEU A 362 16.61 22.84 18.13
N THR A 363 15.79 22.21 18.96
CA THR A 363 16.17 21.67 20.28
C THR A 363 16.10 20.15 20.24
N TYR A 364 17.09 19.47 20.81
CA TYR A 364 17.17 18.01 20.84
C TYR A 364 17.65 17.51 22.20
N TRP A 365 17.03 16.45 22.73
CA TRP A 365 17.57 15.68 23.84
C TRP A 365 18.29 14.43 23.27
N PRO A 366 19.63 14.36 23.31
CA PRO A 366 20.36 13.21 22.76
C PRO A 366 20.05 11.90 23.48
N LEU A 367 20.06 10.79 22.74
CA LEU A 367 20.06 9.47 23.37
C LEU A 367 21.35 9.24 24.17
N PRO A 368 21.32 8.37 25.20
CA PRO A 368 22.53 7.99 25.92
C PRO A 368 23.63 7.51 24.96
N GLY A 369 24.82 8.12 25.06
CA GLY A 369 25.98 7.80 24.22
C GLY A 369 26.13 8.63 22.94
N GLU A 370 25.17 9.50 22.62
CA GLU A 370 25.29 10.39 21.46
C GLU A 370 26.16 11.62 21.75
N ASP A 371 27.28 11.73 21.03
CA ASP A 371 28.14 12.91 21.06
C ASP A 371 27.68 13.91 19.99
N MET A 372 26.91 14.93 20.40
CA MET A 372 26.38 15.96 19.50
C MET A 372 27.45 16.82 18.80
N ALA A 373 28.71 16.78 19.25
CA ALA A 373 29.80 17.41 18.52
C ALA A 373 30.22 16.62 17.26
N LYS A 374 29.86 15.34 17.16
CA LYS A 374 30.24 14.43 16.08
C LYS A 374 29.07 13.79 15.36
N ALA A 375 27.92 13.69 16.01
CA ALA A 375 26.75 12.98 15.49
C ALA A 375 26.28 13.64 14.17
N PRO A 376 26.19 12.88 13.05
CA PRO A 376 25.51 13.36 11.87
C PRO A 376 24.03 13.56 12.18
N VAL A 377 23.59 14.82 12.08
CA VAL A 377 22.17 15.19 12.19
C VAL A 377 21.69 15.69 10.83
N VAL A 378 20.62 15.10 10.31
CA VAL A 378 20.07 15.41 8.98
C VAL A 378 18.58 15.71 9.09
N ALA A 379 18.14 16.78 8.43
CA ALA A 379 16.73 17.10 8.23
C ALA A 379 16.42 17.15 6.72
N PRO A 380 15.24 16.65 6.29
CA PRO A 380 14.91 16.56 4.87
C PRO A 380 14.55 17.94 4.27
N VAL A 381 14.79 18.11 2.97
CA VAL A 381 14.48 19.34 2.21
C VAL A 381 13.61 19.02 0.99
N LEU A 382 14.01 18.02 0.20
CA LEU A 382 13.29 17.66 -1.03
C LEU A 382 12.13 16.71 -0.72
N GLU A 383 11.00 16.90 -1.38
CA GLU A 383 9.95 15.89 -1.43
C GLU A 383 10.39 14.74 -2.34
N GLN A 384 10.67 14.97 -3.62
CA GLN A 384 11.05 13.90 -4.55
C GLN A 384 12.57 13.86 -4.77
N LEU A 385 13.14 12.65 -4.85
CA LEU A 385 14.57 12.42 -5.08
C LEU A 385 14.83 12.04 -6.53
N VAL A 386 13.98 11.19 -7.11
CA VAL A 386 14.05 10.78 -8.52
C VAL A 386 12.68 10.92 -9.16
N ARG A 387 12.67 11.42 -10.40
CA ARG A 387 11.47 11.49 -11.22
C ARG A 387 11.70 10.90 -12.61
N LEU A 388 10.82 10.01 -13.04
CA LEU A 388 10.67 9.63 -14.44
C LEU A 388 9.47 10.41 -14.98
N GLU A 389 9.74 11.42 -15.81
CA GLU A 389 8.75 12.38 -16.33
C GLU A 389 8.49 12.13 -17.81
N GLY A 390 7.50 11.30 -18.12
CA GLY A 390 6.92 11.15 -19.46
C GLY A 390 5.80 12.15 -19.74
N ASP A 391 5.25 12.07 -20.95
CA ASP A 391 4.08 12.78 -21.43
C ASP A 391 3.13 11.77 -22.11
N PRO A 392 2.29 11.07 -21.31
CA PRO A 392 1.30 10.12 -21.83
C PRO A 392 0.30 10.74 -22.81
N GLU A 393 0.05 12.05 -22.70
CA GLU A 393 -0.88 12.75 -23.59
C GLU A 393 -0.30 12.90 -24.99
N GLY A 394 0.95 13.36 -25.07
CA GLY A 394 1.72 13.45 -26.31
C GLY A 394 2.36 12.15 -26.78
N GLY A 395 2.14 11.02 -26.09
CA GLY A 395 2.67 9.70 -26.46
C GLY A 395 4.19 9.57 -26.30
N LYS A 396 4.81 10.33 -25.40
CA LYS A 396 6.26 10.29 -25.15
C LYS A 396 6.52 9.66 -23.79
N PHE A 397 7.17 8.49 -23.77
CA PHE A 397 7.37 7.74 -22.53
C PHE A 397 8.85 7.70 -22.13
N VAL A 398 9.10 7.58 -20.83
CA VAL A 398 10.42 7.23 -20.28
C VAL A 398 10.54 5.71 -20.27
N GLU A 399 11.45 5.14 -21.05
CA GLU A 399 11.44 3.68 -21.29
C GLU A 399 12.78 3.02 -21.00
N HIS A 400 12.76 1.75 -20.59
CA HIS A 400 13.95 0.90 -20.47
C HIS A 400 15.09 1.48 -19.60
N ILE A 401 14.71 2.08 -18.47
CA ILE A 401 15.62 2.58 -17.44
C ILE A 401 15.60 1.64 -16.25
N ALA A 402 16.78 1.27 -15.74
CA ALA A 402 16.94 0.51 -14.51
C ALA A 402 17.68 1.33 -13.44
N LEU A 403 17.13 1.39 -12.23
CA LEU A 403 17.79 1.85 -11.02
C LEU A 403 18.14 0.61 -10.18
N ARG A 404 19.44 0.43 -9.83
CA ARG A 404 19.89 -0.79 -9.14
C ARG A 404 20.82 -0.54 -7.96
N GLY A 405 20.54 -1.11 -6.79
CA GLY A 405 21.47 -1.09 -5.65
C GLY A 405 21.65 0.30 -5.01
N LEU A 406 20.83 1.29 -5.37
CA LEU A 406 20.94 2.67 -4.89
C LEU A 406 20.15 2.85 -3.59
N THR A 407 20.66 3.69 -2.69
CA THR A 407 19.94 4.10 -1.47
C THR A 407 19.30 5.47 -1.66
N PHE A 408 18.03 5.62 -1.29
CA PHE A 408 17.25 6.85 -1.34
C PHE A 408 16.83 7.25 0.07
N SER A 409 17.23 8.46 0.51
CA SER A 409 16.96 8.90 1.87
C SER A 409 16.64 10.37 2.03
N HIS A 410 16.03 10.70 3.17
CA HIS A 410 15.80 12.07 3.64
C HIS A 410 14.92 12.90 2.69
N ALA A 411 13.84 12.30 2.21
CA ALA A 411 12.73 13.01 1.57
C ALA A 411 11.73 13.50 2.63
N THR A 412 11.13 14.68 2.44
CA THR A 412 10.18 15.30 3.39
C THR A 412 8.72 15.06 2.96
N ALA A 413 7.81 15.05 3.93
CA ALA A 413 6.37 15.26 3.70
C ALA A 413 5.94 16.54 4.42
N PRO A 414 5.79 17.67 3.70
CA PRO A 414 5.34 18.91 4.32
C PRO A 414 3.87 18.79 4.72
N LEU A 415 3.51 19.35 5.89
CA LEU A 415 2.11 19.53 6.25
C LEU A 415 1.56 20.78 5.56
N PRO A 416 0.49 20.68 4.76
CA PRO A 416 -0.13 21.86 4.14
C PRO A 416 -0.61 22.90 5.17
N GLU A 417 -0.85 24.14 4.73
CA GLU A 417 -1.31 25.24 5.59
C GLU A 417 -2.61 24.93 6.33
N ALA A 418 -3.57 24.38 5.59
CA ALA A 418 -4.87 23.96 6.09
C ALA A 418 -4.83 22.61 6.85
N GLY A 419 -3.65 22.05 7.11
CA GLY A 419 -3.50 20.70 7.63
C GLY A 419 -3.75 19.63 6.56
N TYR A 420 -4.00 18.40 7.01
CA TYR A 420 -4.17 17.24 6.16
C TYR A 420 -5.29 16.34 6.69
N GLY A 421 -6.06 15.74 5.79
CA GLY A 421 -7.02 14.69 6.10
C GLY A 421 -7.56 14.11 4.80
N TYR A 422 -7.37 12.81 4.59
CA TYR A 422 -7.80 12.12 3.39
C TYR A 422 -8.63 10.87 3.72
N PRO A 423 -9.62 10.48 2.90
CA PRO A 423 -10.57 9.44 3.28
C PRO A 423 -9.96 8.07 3.58
N GLN A 424 -8.92 7.67 2.83
CA GLN A 424 -8.29 6.35 2.95
C GLN A 424 -6.94 6.29 2.20
N ALA A 425 -6.00 5.49 2.71
CA ALA A 425 -4.75 5.12 2.04
C ALA A 425 -3.78 6.27 1.72
N GLU A 426 -3.95 7.47 2.29
CA GLU A 426 -3.00 8.60 2.16
C GLU A 426 -2.52 8.90 0.74
N ILE A 427 -3.39 8.70 -0.25
CA ILE A 427 -3.08 8.76 -1.68
C ILE A 427 -2.43 10.09 -2.09
N PRO A 428 -2.89 11.27 -1.62
CA PRO A 428 -2.31 12.54 -2.06
C PRO A 428 -0.88 12.79 -1.56
N VAL A 429 -0.36 12.01 -0.62
CA VAL A 429 1.01 12.18 -0.16
C VAL A 429 1.98 11.71 -1.26
N ALA A 430 2.99 12.51 -1.54
CA ALA A 430 3.97 12.23 -2.59
C ALA A 430 4.86 11.02 -2.24
N ALA A 431 5.62 10.55 -3.23
CA ALA A 431 6.63 9.49 -3.07
C ALA A 431 8.06 9.99 -3.33
N ALA A 432 9.05 9.37 -2.67
CA ALA A 432 10.45 9.74 -2.83
C ALA A 432 10.98 9.44 -4.24
N VAL A 433 10.49 8.36 -4.85
CA VAL A 433 10.71 8.03 -6.26
C VAL A 433 9.36 8.08 -6.97
N TYR A 434 9.24 8.92 -7.99
CA TYR A 434 8.00 9.13 -8.72
C TYR A 434 8.18 8.81 -10.20
N ALA A 435 7.18 8.16 -10.80
CA ALA A 435 7.11 7.94 -12.23
C ALA A 435 5.73 8.31 -12.77
N GLU A 436 5.72 8.95 -13.93
CA GLU A 436 4.55 9.23 -14.74
C GLU A 436 4.94 9.04 -16.20
N GLY A 437 4.12 8.34 -16.97
CA GLY A 437 4.44 8.00 -18.36
C GLY A 437 5.76 7.26 -18.51
N ALA A 438 6.08 6.34 -17.59
CA ALA A 438 7.24 5.48 -17.69
C ALA A 438 6.83 4.08 -18.17
N ARG A 439 7.69 3.38 -18.93
CA ARG A 439 7.41 1.99 -19.35
C ARG A 439 8.64 1.12 -19.32
N HIS A 440 8.48 -0.16 -19.06
CA HIS A 440 9.60 -1.12 -19.11
C HIS A 440 10.77 -0.72 -18.19
N CYS A 441 10.51 0.01 -17.10
CA CYS A 441 11.53 0.43 -16.13
C CYS A 441 11.65 -0.57 -14.98
N ALA A 442 12.85 -0.64 -14.40
CA ALA A 442 13.19 -1.55 -13.31
C ALA A 442 13.73 -0.81 -12.08
N PHE A 443 13.23 -1.20 -10.91
CA PHE A 443 13.65 -0.72 -9.59
C PHE A 443 14.11 -1.96 -8.80
N GLU A 444 15.43 -2.18 -8.77
CA GLU A 444 16.00 -3.46 -8.35
C GLU A 444 16.99 -3.27 -7.20
N GLU A 445 16.90 -4.09 -6.16
CA GLU A 445 17.86 -4.07 -5.05
C GLU A 445 18.02 -2.68 -4.40
N LEU A 446 16.98 -1.84 -4.45
CA LEU A 446 17.02 -0.51 -3.87
C LEU A 446 16.86 -0.55 -2.37
N GLU A 447 17.44 0.44 -1.70
CA GLU A 447 17.13 0.75 -0.31
C GLU A 447 16.42 2.09 -0.24
N LEU A 448 15.14 2.10 0.14
CA LEU A 448 14.38 3.32 0.38
C LEU A 448 14.13 3.46 1.87
N ALA A 449 14.83 4.41 2.50
CA ALA A 449 14.78 4.58 3.94
C ALA A 449 14.84 6.02 4.41
N HIS A 450 14.33 6.31 5.59
CA HIS A 450 14.41 7.64 6.22
C HIS A 450 13.67 8.71 5.42
N VAL A 451 12.47 8.39 4.91
CA VAL A 451 11.63 9.31 4.13
C VAL A 451 10.35 9.65 4.88
N GLY A 452 9.83 10.86 4.71
CA GLY A 452 8.63 11.34 5.39
C GLY A 452 7.31 10.97 4.72
N GLN A 453 7.36 10.32 3.57
CA GLN A 453 6.24 10.15 2.64
C GLN A 453 6.20 8.71 2.08
N TRP A 454 5.56 8.47 0.92
CA TRP A 454 5.63 7.18 0.23
C TRP A 454 7.04 6.85 -0.29
N GLY A 455 7.36 5.56 -0.43
CA GLY A 455 8.61 5.12 -1.06
C GLY A 455 8.63 5.38 -2.56
N VAL A 456 7.82 4.62 -3.30
CA VAL A 456 7.73 4.66 -4.78
C VAL A 456 6.27 4.89 -5.22
N GLU A 457 6.09 5.69 -6.26
CA GLU A 457 4.80 5.90 -6.93
C GLU A 457 4.92 5.70 -8.44
N LEU A 458 4.09 4.80 -8.97
CA LEU A 458 3.88 4.56 -10.40
C LEU A 458 2.51 5.11 -10.79
N SER A 459 2.50 6.34 -11.30
CA SER A 459 1.30 7.11 -11.61
C SER A 459 0.81 6.89 -13.04
N ARG A 460 0.00 7.82 -13.55
CA ARG A 460 -0.59 7.83 -14.89
C ARG A 460 0.37 7.35 -15.98
N GLY A 461 -0.08 6.40 -16.78
CA GLY A 461 0.62 5.86 -17.94
C GLY A 461 1.86 5.01 -17.63
N CYS A 462 2.07 4.61 -16.37
CA CYS A 462 3.17 3.72 -15.98
C CYS A 462 2.88 2.24 -16.30
N GLN A 463 3.62 1.63 -17.20
CA GLN A 463 3.31 0.27 -17.68
C GLN A 463 4.52 -0.66 -17.68
N ASP A 464 4.29 -1.94 -17.43
CA ASP A 464 5.30 -2.99 -17.63
C ASP A 464 6.56 -2.80 -16.77
N HIS A 465 6.35 -2.45 -15.50
CA HIS A 465 7.42 -2.20 -14.54
C HIS A 465 7.80 -3.44 -13.72
N ARG A 466 9.01 -3.41 -13.18
CA ARG A 466 9.46 -4.39 -12.18
C ARG A 466 10.05 -3.71 -10.95
N LEU A 467 9.66 -4.19 -9.78
CA LEU A 467 10.18 -3.79 -8.47
C LEU A 467 10.61 -5.07 -7.76
N VAL A 468 11.93 -5.32 -7.76
CA VAL A 468 12.49 -6.60 -7.37
C VAL A 468 13.55 -6.46 -6.29
N GLY A 469 13.47 -7.24 -5.21
CA GLY A 469 14.57 -7.32 -4.24
C GLY A 469 14.79 -6.04 -3.42
N ASN A 470 13.81 -5.14 -3.34
CA ASN A 470 13.98 -3.85 -2.66
C ASN A 470 13.79 -3.99 -1.14
N ARG A 471 14.47 -3.14 -0.38
CA ARG A 471 14.25 -2.92 1.06
C ARG A 471 13.64 -1.53 1.24
N ILE A 472 12.43 -1.48 1.78
CA ILE A 472 11.69 -0.23 1.98
C ILE A 472 11.30 -0.14 3.45
N TYR A 473 11.87 0.79 4.19
CA TYR A 473 11.62 0.90 5.63
C TYR A 473 11.81 2.30 6.19
N ASP A 474 11.34 2.57 7.40
CA ASP A 474 11.38 3.91 7.99
C ASP A 474 10.82 4.98 7.03
N VAL A 475 9.66 4.66 6.46
CA VAL A 475 8.94 5.52 5.52
C VAL A 475 7.73 6.16 6.22
N GLY A 476 7.36 7.37 5.80
CA GLY A 476 6.31 8.11 6.49
C GLY A 476 4.90 7.64 6.14
N CYS A 477 4.66 7.19 4.91
CA CYS A 477 3.41 6.57 4.47
C CYS A 477 3.66 5.09 4.14
N GLY A 478 3.16 4.62 3.00
CA GLY A 478 3.38 3.29 2.41
C GLY A 478 4.67 3.14 1.61
N GLY A 479 5.02 1.89 1.29
CA GLY A 479 6.20 1.57 0.49
C GLY A 479 5.99 1.82 -1.01
N LEU A 480 4.85 1.39 -1.55
CA LEU A 480 4.58 1.44 -3.00
C LEU A 480 3.13 1.82 -3.33
N LYS A 481 2.97 2.73 -4.29
CA LYS A 481 1.69 3.15 -4.87
C LYS A 481 1.66 2.85 -6.37
N ILE A 482 0.62 2.17 -6.86
CA ILE A 482 0.44 1.86 -8.29
C ILE A 482 -0.93 2.35 -8.75
N GLY A 483 -0.94 3.21 -9.77
CA GLY A 483 -2.14 3.77 -10.38
C GLY A 483 -2.71 4.98 -9.67
N GLU A 484 -3.91 5.37 -10.09
CA GLU A 484 -4.60 6.57 -9.65
C GLU A 484 -5.94 6.23 -9.00
N PRO A 485 -6.51 7.11 -8.15
CA PRO A 485 -7.84 6.88 -7.57
C PRO A 485 -8.96 7.02 -8.61
N THR A 486 -8.70 7.63 -9.76
CA THR A 486 -9.66 7.83 -10.84
C THR A 486 -9.41 6.86 -11.98
N ASN A 487 -10.49 6.40 -12.62
CA ASN A 487 -10.35 5.58 -13.81
C ASN A 487 -9.72 6.38 -14.95
N PRO A 488 -8.61 5.91 -15.54
CA PRO A 488 -8.05 6.51 -16.74
C PRO A 488 -8.99 6.32 -17.93
N GLU A 489 -9.22 7.41 -18.67
CA GLU A 489 -10.06 7.41 -19.87
C GLU A 489 -9.41 6.66 -21.03
N ARG A 490 -8.07 6.75 -21.16
CA ARG A 490 -7.29 6.13 -22.24
C ARG A 490 -6.44 5.00 -21.69
N ASP A 491 -6.29 3.92 -22.47
CA ASP A 491 -5.42 2.80 -22.09
C ASP A 491 -3.95 3.20 -21.94
N ALA A 492 -3.51 4.26 -22.65
CA ALA A 492 -2.17 4.80 -22.52
C ALA A 492 -1.92 5.52 -21.18
N ASP A 493 -2.99 5.94 -20.49
CA ASP A 493 -2.93 6.57 -19.16
C ASP A 493 -3.05 5.55 -18.03
N GLU A 494 -3.39 4.29 -18.34
CA GLU A 494 -3.51 3.24 -17.34
C GLU A 494 -2.15 2.85 -16.77
N ALA A 495 -2.02 2.90 -15.45
CA ALA A 495 -0.93 2.21 -14.77
C ALA A 495 -1.27 0.72 -14.67
N CYS A 496 -0.42 -0.18 -15.15
CA CYS A 496 -0.75 -1.61 -15.19
C CYS A 496 0.48 -2.49 -15.44
N ARG A 497 0.29 -3.81 -15.29
CA ARG A 497 1.31 -4.83 -15.61
C ARG A 497 2.62 -4.63 -14.85
N THR A 498 2.51 -4.28 -13.56
CA THR A 498 3.67 -4.16 -12.68
C THR A 498 3.94 -5.45 -11.94
N LEU A 499 5.19 -5.91 -11.96
CA LEU A 499 5.69 -7.01 -11.12
C LEU A 499 6.34 -6.44 -9.86
N VAL A 500 5.82 -6.79 -8.69
CA VAL A 500 6.35 -6.43 -7.38
C VAL A 500 6.71 -7.72 -6.66
N THR A 501 8.00 -8.06 -6.61
CA THR A 501 8.42 -9.36 -6.08
C THR A 501 9.72 -9.35 -5.31
N ASP A 502 9.84 -10.25 -4.33
CA ASP A 502 11.04 -10.41 -3.50
C ASP A 502 11.42 -9.15 -2.71
N ASN A 503 10.45 -8.27 -2.41
CA ASN A 503 10.68 -7.05 -1.64
C ASN A 503 10.44 -7.29 -0.15
N ARG A 504 11.17 -6.54 0.68
CA ARG A 504 10.95 -6.42 2.12
C ARG A 504 10.47 -5.01 2.44
N VAL A 505 9.25 -4.91 2.96
CA VAL A 505 8.62 -3.63 3.30
C VAL A 505 8.27 -3.62 4.78
N TYR A 506 8.96 -2.83 5.59
CA TYR A 506 8.85 -2.91 7.05
C TYR A 506 9.00 -1.56 7.75
N ASP A 507 8.56 -1.45 9.01
CA ASP A 507 8.68 -0.21 9.81
C ASP A 507 8.17 1.06 9.10
N GLY A 508 6.94 0.98 8.57
CA GLY A 508 6.27 2.08 7.88
C GLY A 508 5.47 3.01 8.76
N ASN A 509 4.57 3.77 8.11
CA ASN A 509 3.60 4.66 8.75
C ASN A 509 4.23 5.63 9.79
N ALA A 510 5.50 5.97 9.65
CA ALA A 510 6.25 6.76 10.63
C ALA A 510 5.77 8.22 10.72
N VAL A 511 4.93 8.66 9.78
CA VAL A 511 4.34 10.00 9.72
C VAL A 511 2.84 9.96 9.45
N TYR A 512 2.33 9.03 8.64
CA TYR A 512 0.90 8.94 8.31
C TYR A 512 0.43 7.50 8.49
N MET A 513 -0.50 7.28 9.42
CA MET A 513 -0.92 5.97 9.87
C MET A 513 -1.90 5.27 8.91
N GLY A 514 -2.66 6.01 8.10
CA GLY A 514 -3.72 5.44 7.26
C GLY A 514 -3.25 4.78 5.95
N ALA A 515 -1.94 4.68 5.71
CA ALA A 515 -1.39 4.18 4.44
C ALA A 515 -1.09 2.66 4.52
N PRO A 516 -1.47 1.86 3.50
CA PRO A 516 -0.98 0.49 3.38
C PRO A 516 0.47 0.43 2.94
N ALA A 517 1.15 -0.68 3.23
CA ALA A 517 2.50 -0.94 2.74
C ALA A 517 2.55 -0.94 1.21
N ILE A 518 1.55 -1.55 0.55
CA ILE A 518 1.38 -1.52 -0.90
C ILE A 518 -0.07 -1.14 -1.23
N TRP A 519 -0.24 -0.12 -2.08
CA TRP A 519 -1.54 0.29 -2.61
C TRP A 519 -1.61 0.14 -4.13
N ILE A 520 -2.67 -0.50 -4.61
CA ILE A 520 -3.03 -0.60 -6.03
C ILE A 520 -4.39 0.07 -6.22
N GLY A 521 -4.42 1.19 -6.94
CA GLY A 521 -5.64 1.94 -7.26
C GLY A 521 -6.38 1.39 -8.46
N GLN A 522 -6.77 2.28 -9.39
CA GLN A 522 -7.29 1.90 -10.70
C GLN A 522 -6.15 1.38 -11.59
N SER A 523 -5.75 0.13 -11.34
CA SER A 523 -4.62 -0.52 -12.01
C SER A 523 -4.82 -2.03 -12.13
N GLY A 524 -4.59 -2.57 -13.32
CA GLY A 524 -4.85 -3.96 -13.65
C GLY A 524 -3.62 -4.79 -14.02
N SER A 525 -3.80 -6.10 -14.00
CA SER A 525 -2.81 -7.10 -14.41
C SER A 525 -1.47 -7.02 -13.65
N ASN A 526 -1.50 -6.52 -12.42
CA ASN A 526 -0.31 -6.48 -11.57
C ASN A 526 -0.07 -7.82 -10.90
N VAL A 527 1.20 -8.12 -10.61
CA VAL A 527 1.61 -9.30 -9.83
C VAL A 527 2.36 -8.81 -8.61
N VAL A 528 1.79 -9.01 -7.42
CA VAL A 528 2.44 -8.75 -6.14
C VAL A 528 2.69 -10.10 -5.48
N ALA A 529 3.94 -10.56 -5.55
CA ALA A 529 4.28 -11.92 -5.13
C ALA A 529 5.59 -12.06 -4.40
N HIS A 530 5.71 -13.01 -3.47
CA HIS A 530 6.97 -13.26 -2.74
C HIS A 530 7.49 -12.03 -2.01
N ASN A 531 6.62 -11.20 -1.42
CA ASN A 531 7.05 -10.06 -0.60
C ASN A 531 6.88 -10.38 0.88
N GLU A 532 7.72 -9.77 1.71
CA GLU A 532 7.61 -9.77 3.17
C GLU A 532 7.15 -8.38 3.61
N ILE A 533 6.06 -8.31 4.37
CA ILE A 533 5.52 -7.06 4.91
C ILE A 533 5.33 -7.22 6.41
N HIS A 534 6.03 -6.42 7.22
CA HIS A 534 5.94 -6.52 8.67
C HIS A 534 6.37 -5.28 9.46
N GLY A 535 6.11 -5.25 10.77
CA GLY A 535 6.41 -4.09 11.62
C GLY A 535 5.28 -3.06 11.56
N ALA A 536 5.53 -1.81 11.96
CA ALA A 536 4.51 -0.77 12.18
C ALA A 536 3.75 -0.32 10.92
N TRP A 537 3.07 -1.25 10.25
CA TRP A 537 2.19 -1.10 9.12
C TRP A 537 0.76 -1.35 9.61
N GLU A 538 -0.10 -0.37 9.44
CA GLU A 538 -1.51 -0.55 9.77
C GLU A 538 -2.16 -1.49 8.75
N TRP A 539 -1.81 -1.40 7.46
CA TRP A 539 -2.37 -2.26 6.41
C TRP A 539 -1.27 -2.91 5.58
N GLY A 540 -1.46 -4.16 5.17
CA GLY A 540 -0.52 -4.86 4.30
C GLY A 540 -0.66 -4.41 2.84
N ILE A 541 -1.50 -5.12 2.07
CA ILE A 541 -1.73 -4.85 0.64
C ILE A 541 -3.18 -4.43 0.43
N SER A 542 -3.39 -3.25 -0.15
CA SER A 542 -4.70 -2.75 -0.59
C SER A 542 -4.82 -2.84 -2.11
N VAL A 543 -5.86 -3.50 -2.62
CA VAL A 543 -6.06 -3.72 -4.05
C VAL A 543 -7.43 -3.26 -4.52
N GLY A 544 -7.41 -2.44 -5.56
CA GLY A 544 -8.60 -1.87 -6.14
C GLY A 544 -9.05 -0.59 -5.44
N TRP A 545 -9.98 0.08 -6.09
CA TRP A 545 -10.48 1.37 -5.67
C TRP A 545 -11.91 1.59 -6.19
N THR A 546 -12.64 2.52 -5.56
CA THR A 546 -14.08 2.82 -5.73
C THR A 546 -14.99 2.00 -4.82
N TRP A 547 -15.70 2.68 -3.90
CA TRP A 547 -16.70 2.10 -3.00
C TRP A 547 -18.04 1.79 -3.71
N GLU A 548 -18.02 1.33 -4.96
CA GLU A 548 -19.22 1.04 -5.76
C GLU A 548 -18.97 -0.09 -6.78
N TYR A 549 -20.05 -0.62 -7.39
CA TYR A 549 -20.04 -1.66 -8.43
C TYR A 549 -20.23 -1.05 -9.83
N VAL A 550 -19.63 0.11 -10.10
CA VAL A 550 -19.93 0.89 -11.31
C VAL A 550 -18.76 0.83 -12.29
N PRO A 551 -18.98 0.37 -13.54
CA PRO A 551 -17.98 0.48 -14.59
C PRO A 551 -17.83 1.94 -15.07
N PRO A 552 -16.68 2.31 -15.67
CA PRO A 552 -15.51 1.46 -15.92
C PRO A 552 -14.73 1.14 -14.63
N ASN A 553 -13.96 0.06 -14.64
CA ASN A 553 -12.95 -0.24 -13.62
C ASN A 553 -11.65 -0.63 -14.32
N ARG A 554 -10.50 -0.25 -13.76
CA ARG A 554 -9.19 -0.76 -14.20
C ARG A 554 -8.54 -1.71 -13.21
N ALA A 555 -9.08 -1.82 -11.99
CA ALA A 555 -8.60 -2.71 -10.94
C ALA A 555 -8.94 -4.20 -11.20
N ARG A 556 -8.42 -4.80 -12.28
CA ARG A 556 -8.76 -6.15 -12.73
C ARG A 556 -7.54 -7.04 -12.92
N ASP A 557 -7.75 -8.35 -12.95
CA ASP A 557 -6.71 -9.35 -13.28
C ASP A 557 -5.45 -9.27 -12.39
N ASN A 558 -5.57 -8.73 -11.18
CA ASN A 558 -4.45 -8.59 -10.26
C ASN A 558 -4.16 -9.93 -9.56
N ARG A 559 -2.89 -10.25 -9.32
CA ARG A 559 -2.45 -11.47 -8.61
C ARG A 559 -1.68 -11.10 -7.36
N ILE A 560 -2.24 -11.46 -6.21
CA ILE A 560 -1.63 -11.27 -4.89
C ILE A 560 -1.30 -12.66 -4.35
N GLU A 561 -0.05 -13.09 -4.52
CA GLU A 561 0.30 -14.50 -4.31
C GLU A 561 1.64 -14.75 -3.61
N TYR A 562 1.71 -15.75 -2.73
CA TYR A 562 2.96 -16.11 -2.03
C TYR A 562 3.58 -14.95 -1.22
N ASN A 563 2.79 -14.02 -0.71
CA ASN A 563 3.30 -12.99 0.21
C ASN A 563 3.27 -13.51 1.65
N CYS A 564 4.25 -13.10 2.45
CA CYS A 564 4.26 -13.26 3.89
C CYS A 564 3.97 -11.89 4.52
N ILE A 565 2.86 -11.77 5.25
CA ILE A 565 2.44 -10.51 5.86
C ILE A 565 2.16 -10.74 7.33
N HIS A 566 2.90 -10.06 8.20
CA HIS A 566 2.79 -10.30 9.63
C HIS A 566 3.12 -9.08 10.51
N ASP A 567 2.83 -9.21 11.80
CA ASP A 567 3.11 -8.20 12.82
C ASP A 567 2.51 -6.83 12.49
N LEU A 568 1.25 -6.83 12.03
CA LEU A 568 0.49 -5.63 11.69
C LEU A 568 -0.40 -5.15 12.83
N GLY A 569 -0.79 -3.88 12.78
CA GLY A 569 -1.71 -3.28 13.75
C GLY A 569 -1.01 -2.77 15.01
N ALA A 570 0.13 -2.10 14.80
CA ALA A 570 0.87 -1.39 15.85
C ALA A 570 0.37 0.05 16.06
N SER A 571 -0.54 0.56 15.20
CA SER A 571 -1.10 1.90 15.35
C SER A 571 -2.41 1.88 16.15
N GLU A 572 -2.86 3.07 16.55
CA GLU A 572 -4.15 3.27 17.24
C GLU A 572 -5.30 3.50 16.24
N LEU A 573 -5.04 3.41 14.94
CA LEU A 573 -6.09 3.29 13.94
C LEU A 573 -6.79 1.93 14.12
N GLY A 574 -8.07 1.89 13.78
CA GLY A 574 -8.90 0.70 13.90
C GLY A 574 -9.26 0.16 12.52
N THR A 575 -9.68 -1.11 12.47
CA THR A 575 -10.10 -1.85 11.27
C THR A 575 -9.08 -1.76 10.12
N HIS A 576 -8.26 -2.79 9.99
CA HIS A 576 -7.30 -2.94 8.89
C HIS A 576 -7.19 -4.41 8.45
N ALA A 577 -6.33 -4.70 7.47
CA ALA A 577 -6.11 -6.06 7.01
C ALA A 577 -4.69 -6.30 6.50
N ALA A 578 -4.25 -7.56 6.56
CA ALA A 578 -3.07 -8.00 5.82
C ALA A 578 -3.30 -7.90 4.31
N ILE A 579 -4.48 -8.32 3.81
CA ILE A 579 -4.92 -8.08 2.43
C ILE A 579 -6.31 -7.47 2.43
N TYR A 580 -6.46 -6.33 1.75
CA TYR A 580 -7.71 -5.60 1.60
C TYR A 580 -8.04 -5.42 0.12
N CYS A 581 -9.29 -5.69 -0.27
CA CYS A 581 -9.78 -5.49 -1.63
C CYS A 581 -11.00 -4.57 -1.66
N LEU A 582 -11.08 -3.68 -2.64
CA LEU A 582 -12.17 -2.70 -2.77
C LEU A 582 -12.63 -2.57 -4.23
N GLY A 583 -13.94 -2.48 -4.44
CA GLY A 583 -14.50 -2.24 -5.78
C GLY A 583 -14.50 -3.45 -6.72
N LEU A 584 -15.15 -3.28 -7.87
CA LEU A 584 -15.27 -4.30 -8.91
C LEU A 584 -13.89 -4.73 -9.42
N SER A 585 -13.53 -6.00 -9.20
CA SER A 585 -12.16 -6.50 -9.41
C SER A 585 -12.10 -7.85 -10.17
N PRO A 586 -12.73 -7.97 -11.34
CA PRO A 586 -12.84 -9.25 -12.05
C PRO A 586 -11.47 -9.82 -12.40
N GLY A 587 -11.36 -11.16 -12.31
CA GLY A 587 -10.13 -11.88 -12.61
C GLY A 587 -9.02 -11.73 -11.55
N THR A 588 -9.26 -10.95 -10.49
CA THR A 588 -8.30 -10.80 -9.39
C THR A 588 -8.24 -12.05 -8.54
N VAL A 589 -7.03 -12.47 -8.18
CA VAL A 589 -6.76 -13.67 -7.39
C VAL A 589 -5.88 -13.34 -6.19
N VAL A 590 -6.32 -13.75 -5.00
CA VAL A 590 -5.58 -13.69 -3.74
C VAL A 590 -5.29 -15.12 -3.30
N ARG A 591 -4.03 -15.58 -3.41
CA ARG A 591 -3.74 -16.99 -3.14
C ARG A 591 -2.38 -17.33 -2.57
N ASN A 592 -2.29 -18.46 -1.88
CA ASN A 592 -1.02 -19.01 -1.36
C ASN A 592 -0.26 -18.00 -0.47
N ASN A 593 -0.96 -17.04 0.15
CA ASN A 593 -0.33 -16.09 1.07
C ASN A 593 -0.31 -16.67 2.49
N HIS A 594 0.70 -16.26 3.25
CA HIS A 594 0.84 -16.55 4.67
C HIS A 594 0.62 -15.26 5.45
N LEU A 595 -0.51 -15.17 6.17
CA LEU A 595 -0.98 -13.95 6.80
C LEU A 595 -1.14 -14.19 8.30
N HIS A 596 -0.32 -13.56 9.15
CA HIS A 596 -0.34 -13.88 10.58
C HIS A 596 0.05 -12.75 11.53
N HIS A 597 -0.26 -12.89 12.83
CA HIS A 597 0.03 -11.85 13.83
C HIS A 597 -0.52 -10.45 13.46
N VAL A 598 -1.82 -10.38 13.19
CA VAL A 598 -2.52 -9.12 12.86
C VAL A 598 -3.38 -8.70 14.05
N SER A 599 -3.09 -7.55 14.65
CA SER A 599 -3.76 -7.05 15.86
C SER A 599 -4.60 -5.78 15.65
N ALA A 600 -4.99 -5.08 16.72
CA ALA A 600 -5.78 -3.85 16.66
C ALA A 600 -7.12 -3.96 15.88
N SER A 601 -7.82 -5.09 15.99
CA SER A 601 -9.04 -5.41 15.20
C SER A 601 -8.79 -5.64 13.71
N GLY A 602 -7.57 -6.00 13.34
CA GLY A 602 -7.21 -6.32 11.97
C GLY A 602 -7.59 -7.74 11.55
N TYR A 603 -7.82 -7.91 10.25
CA TYR A 603 -8.19 -9.19 9.64
C TYR A 603 -7.06 -9.74 8.77
N GLY A 604 -7.06 -11.05 8.52
CA GLY A 604 -6.22 -11.63 7.48
C GLY A 604 -6.61 -11.06 6.12
N ILE A 605 -7.87 -11.24 5.72
CA ILE A 605 -8.38 -10.79 4.43
C ILE A 605 -9.70 -10.04 4.59
N ILE A 606 -9.82 -8.86 3.98
CA ILE A 606 -11.07 -8.11 3.87
C ILE A 606 -11.40 -7.89 2.38
N LEU A 607 -12.58 -8.32 1.97
CA LEU A 607 -13.23 -7.85 0.76
C LEU A 607 -14.24 -6.77 1.19
N ASP A 608 -14.00 -5.53 0.81
CA ASP A 608 -14.78 -4.37 1.24
C ASP A 608 -15.73 -3.85 0.14
N GLN A 609 -16.42 -2.76 0.43
CA GLN A 609 -17.51 -2.25 -0.38
C GLN A 609 -17.19 -2.19 -1.87
N GLY A 610 -18.03 -2.82 -2.70
CA GLY A 610 -17.78 -2.88 -4.14
C GLY A 610 -17.13 -4.19 -4.59
N CYS A 611 -16.55 -4.98 -3.68
CA CYS A 611 -15.70 -6.10 -4.06
C CYS A 611 -16.49 -7.22 -4.74
N CYS A 612 -16.13 -7.47 -6.00
CA CYS A 612 -16.79 -8.44 -6.86
C CYS A 612 -15.82 -9.14 -7.81
N GLY A 613 -16.01 -10.44 -8.00
CA GLY A 613 -15.24 -11.25 -8.93
C GLY A 613 -13.83 -11.59 -8.45
N VAL A 614 -13.61 -11.66 -7.14
CA VAL A 614 -12.32 -12.04 -6.55
C VAL A 614 -12.31 -13.52 -6.18
N LEU A 615 -11.25 -14.22 -6.57
CA LEU A 615 -10.93 -15.57 -6.09
C LEU A 615 -9.94 -15.46 -4.91
N VAL A 616 -10.37 -15.92 -3.74
CA VAL A 616 -9.56 -16.03 -2.53
C VAL A 616 -9.32 -17.52 -2.26
N GLU A 617 -8.14 -18.03 -2.59
CA GLU A 617 -7.85 -19.45 -2.47
C GLU A 617 -6.53 -19.80 -1.80
N ASN A 618 -6.48 -20.92 -1.09
CA ASN A 618 -5.23 -21.49 -0.59
C ASN A 618 -4.40 -20.56 0.33
N ASN A 619 -5.03 -19.61 1.02
CA ASN A 619 -4.34 -18.74 1.97
C ASN A 619 -4.33 -19.38 3.36
N LEU A 620 -3.18 -19.26 4.05
CA LEU A 620 -3.06 -19.59 5.46
C LEU A 620 -3.15 -18.29 6.28
N VAL A 621 -4.23 -18.16 7.06
CA VAL A 621 -4.47 -17.02 7.95
C VAL A 621 -4.45 -17.52 9.39
N HIS A 622 -3.56 -17.00 10.24
CA HIS A 622 -3.57 -17.36 11.65
C HIS A 622 -3.10 -16.28 12.62
N ASP A 623 -3.45 -16.39 13.91
CA ASP A 623 -3.07 -15.43 14.95
C ASP A 623 -3.49 -13.97 14.65
N THR A 624 -4.62 -13.81 13.99
CA THR A 624 -5.23 -12.50 13.65
C THR A 624 -6.41 -12.19 14.57
N ASP A 625 -6.85 -10.93 14.66
CA ASP A 625 -8.13 -10.63 15.33
C ASP A 625 -9.32 -11.22 14.58
N GLY A 626 -9.33 -11.15 13.24
CA GLY A 626 -10.33 -11.79 12.38
C GLY A 626 -9.72 -12.55 11.20
N GLY A 627 -10.35 -13.65 10.78
CA GLY A 627 -9.84 -14.46 9.65
C GLY A 627 -10.14 -13.83 8.30
N PHE A 628 -11.42 -13.84 7.93
CA PHE A 628 -11.93 -13.30 6.67
C PHE A 628 -13.11 -12.38 6.90
N CYS A 629 -13.21 -11.29 6.13
CA CYS A 629 -14.35 -10.38 6.13
C CYS A 629 -14.85 -10.13 4.71
N SER A 630 -16.17 -10.17 4.54
CA SER A 630 -16.85 -9.64 3.36
C SER A 630 -17.81 -8.53 3.81
N ASN A 631 -17.57 -7.31 3.34
CA ASN A 631 -18.20 -6.10 3.83
C ASN A 631 -18.91 -5.33 2.71
N PHE A 632 -20.13 -4.88 2.98
CA PHE A 632 -20.99 -4.05 2.13
C PHE A 632 -21.08 -4.46 0.65
N HIS A 633 -22.23 -5.00 0.26
CA HIS A 633 -22.60 -5.28 -1.12
C HIS A 633 -21.73 -6.31 -1.86
N CYS A 634 -20.74 -6.94 -1.22
CA CYS A 634 -19.80 -7.85 -1.89
C CYS A 634 -20.52 -9.04 -2.53
N ILE A 635 -20.25 -9.32 -3.82
CA ILE A 635 -20.94 -10.37 -4.59
C ILE A 635 -20.02 -11.11 -5.56
N GLY A 636 -20.37 -12.34 -5.93
CA GLY A 636 -19.66 -13.08 -6.98
C GLY A 636 -18.22 -13.46 -6.63
N ASN A 637 -17.85 -13.46 -5.34
CA ASN A 637 -16.53 -13.83 -4.87
C ASN A 637 -16.47 -15.33 -4.51
N VAL A 638 -15.31 -15.94 -4.69
CA VAL A 638 -15.07 -17.36 -4.39
C VAL A 638 -14.00 -17.48 -3.32
N ILE A 639 -14.37 -18.01 -2.16
CA ILE A 639 -13.51 -18.27 -1.01
C ILE A 639 -13.33 -19.77 -0.90
N LEU A 640 -12.18 -20.27 -1.35
CA LEU A 640 -11.95 -21.69 -1.60
C LEU A 640 -10.67 -22.19 -0.91
N ASN A 641 -10.74 -23.30 -0.17
CA ASN A 641 -9.54 -24.00 0.28
C ASN A 641 -8.59 -23.13 1.15
N ASN A 642 -9.12 -22.23 1.97
CA ASN A 642 -8.32 -21.42 2.90
C ASN A 642 -8.31 -22.05 4.30
N ILE A 643 -7.25 -21.78 5.07
CA ILE A 643 -7.19 -22.07 6.51
C ILE A 643 -7.33 -20.75 7.27
N PHE A 644 -8.34 -20.66 8.14
CA PHE A 644 -8.50 -19.60 9.14
C PHE A 644 -8.31 -20.24 10.51
N ALA A 645 -7.15 -20.00 11.12
CA ALA A 645 -6.75 -20.66 12.34
C ALA A 645 -6.42 -19.67 13.46
N LEU A 646 -6.71 -20.02 14.71
CA LEU A 646 -6.34 -19.25 15.90
C LEU A 646 -6.71 -17.75 15.83
N THR A 647 -7.80 -17.39 15.14
CA THR A 647 -8.24 -16.00 15.11
C THR A 647 -9.00 -15.65 16.39
N ARG A 648 -8.79 -14.44 16.90
CA ARG A 648 -9.10 -14.08 18.29
C ARG A 648 -10.55 -13.66 18.53
N LYS A 649 -11.19 -13.03 17.53
CA LYS A 649 -12.58 -12.54 17.62
C LYS A 649 -13.54 -13.37 16.78
N SER A 650 -13.17 -13.64 15.53
CA SER A 650 -14.04 -14.40 14.61
C SER A 650 -13.30 -15.00 13.43
N GLN A 651 -13.70 -16.20 13.02
CA GLN A 651 -13.11 -16.85 11.84
C GLN A 651 -13.58 -16.20 10.56
N MET A 652 -14.87 -15.88 10.48
CA MET A 652 -15.49 -15.24 9.33
C MET A 652 -16.42 -14.11 9.77
N HIS A 653 -16.43 -13.05 8.98
CA HIS A 653 -17.27 -11.87 9.17
C HIS A 653 -18.02 -11.58 7.88
N ARG A 654 -19.31 -11.28 8.01
CA ARG A 654 -20.09 -10.72 6.91
C ARG A 654 -21.02 -9.64 7.43
N TYR A 655 -21.02 -8.49 6.75
CA TYR A 655 -21.79 -7.32 7.17
C TYR A 655 -22.22 -6.45 5.98
N GLY A 656 -23.30 -5.69 6.18
CA GLY A 656 -23.89 -4.78 5.20
C GLY A 656 -25.10 -5.39 4.49
N ASP A 657 -25.41 -4.85 3.31
CA ASP A 657 -26.56 -5.29 2.50
C ASP A 657 -26.07 -6.02 1.24
N ASN A 658 -26.95 -6.81 0.59
CA ASN A 658 -26.71 -7.22 -0.79
C ASN A 658 -27.03 -6.07 -1.75
N PRO A 659 -26.34 -5.94 -2.88
CA PRO A 659 -26.79 -5.04 -3.93
C PRO A 659 -28.18 -5.48 -4.43
N PRO A 660 -29.02 -4.54 -4.90
CA PRO A 660 -30.33 -4.88 -5.47
C PRO A 660 -30.13 -5.81 -6.69
N GLY A 661 -30.74 -7.00 -6.68
CA GLY A 661 -30.58 -7.94 -7.80
C GLY A 661 -31.05 -9.39 -7.59
N GLY A 662 -31.38 -9.80 -6.36
CA GLY A 662 -31.85 -11.16 -6.09
C GLY A 662 -30.76 -12.23 -6.19
N PHE A 663 -31.14 -13.49 -5.96
CA PHE A 663 -30.23 -14.64 -5.94
C PHE A 663 -29.92 -15.12 -7.37
N GLU A 664 -29.00 -14.43 -8.05
CA GLU A 664 -28.35 -14.97 -9.25
C GLU A 664 -27.02 -15.61 -8.84
N LEU A 665 -26.66 -16.75 -9.44
CA LEU A 665 -25.42 -17.47 -9.09
C LEU A 665 -24.17 -16.58 -9.24
N ALA A 666 -24.18 -15.69 -10.24
CA ALA A 666 -23.13 -14.72 -10.48
C ALA A 666 -23.04 -13.61 -9.40
N ASN A 667 -24.12 -13.38 -8.65
CA ASN A 667 -24.16 -12.45 -7.53
C ASN A 667 -23.93 -13.15 -6.18
N THR A 668 -23.66 -14.46 -6.18
CA THR A 668 -23.55 -15.27 -4.97
C THR A 668 -22.09 -15.43 -4.56
N ASN A 669 -21.78 -15.18 -3.28
CA ASN A 669 -20.47 -15.53 -2.73
C ASN A 669 -20.43 -17.02 -2.40
N ILE A 670 -19.31 -17.66 -2.71
CA ILE A 670 -19.12 -19.11 -2.52
C ILE A 670 -18.04 -19.34 -1.46
N TYR A 671 -18.37 -20.13 -0.44
CA TYR A 671 -17.47 -20.52 0.64
C TYR A 671 -17.35 -22.04 0.65
N CYS A 672 -16.28 -22.55 0.05
CA CYS A 672 -16.13 -23.98 -0.18
C CYS A 672 -14.78 -24.50 0.32
N ARG A 673 -14.76 -25.67 0.97
CA ARG A 673 -13.52 -26.34 1.40
C ARG A 673 -12.64 -25.46 2.27
N ASN A 674 -13.18 -24.53 3.04
CA ASN A 674 -12.39 -23.76 3.99
C ASN A 674 -12.31 -24.51 5.32
N LEU A 675 -11.23 -24.28 6.05
CA LEU A 675 -10.97 -24.87 7.36
C LEU A 675 -10.95 -23.76 8.40
N GLY A 676 -11.87 -23.83 9.37
CA GLY A 676 -11.86 -22.98 10.56
C GLY A 676 -11.35 -23.76 11.77
N TYR A 677 -10.30 -23.28 12.44
CA TYR A 677 -9.73 -23.87 13.65
C TYR A 677 -9.50 -22.79 14.71
N TRP A 678 -10.16 -22.83 15.86
CA TRP A 678 -10.03 -21.73 16.83
C TRP A 678 -10.12 -22.18 18.28
N LYS A 679 -9.57 -21.37 19.18
CA LYS A 679 -9.64 -21.57 20.64
C LYS A 679 -10.46 -20.48 21.34
N GLU A 680 -10.69 -19.36 20.68
CA GLU A 680 -11.42 -18.23 21.20
C GLU A 680 -12.23 -17.54 20.10
N GLY A 681 -13.14 -16.65 20.49
CA GLY A 681 -14.06 -16.02 19.56
C GLY A 681 -15.16 -16.96 19.05
N LYS A 682 -15.74 -16.62 17.90
CA LYS A 682 -16.85 -17.35 17.28
C LYS A 682 -16.51 -17.74 15.84
N LEU A 683 -17.29 -18.66 15.28
CA LEU A 683 -17.23 -18.91 13.83
C LEU A 683 -17.62 -17.64 13.05
N PHE A 684 -18.78 -17.08 13.36
CA PHE A 684 -19.28 -15.83 12.78
C PHE A 684 -19.35 -14.70 13.81
N SER A 685 -18.89 -13.51 13.42
CA SER A 685 -18.95 -12.29 14.25
C SER A 685 -20.34 -11.65 14.34
N ARG A 686 -21.26 -12.07 13.47
CA ARG A 686 -22.51 -11.39 13.10
C ARG A 686 -23.63 -12.43 12.91
N ASP A 687 -24.86 -12.04 13.24
CA ASP A 687 -26.07 -12.89 13.15
C ASP A 687 -26.85 -12.69 11.82
N GLU A 688 -26.25 -11.98 10.87
CA GLU A 688 -26.83 -11.57 9.59
C GLU A 688 -26.43 -12.50 8.42
N TRP A 689 -25.72 -13.61 8.65
CA TRP A 689 -25.17 -14.45 7.57
C TRP A 689 -26.22 -14.97 6.57
N LEU A 690 -27.44 -15.20 7.04
CA LEU A 690 -28.58 -15.66 6.23
C LEU A 690 -29.25 -14.56 5.41
N ASP A 691 -28.90 -13.30 5.65
CA ASP A 691 -29.44 -12.16 4.91
C ASP A 691 -28.77 -12.03 3.53
N PHE A 692 -27.80 -12.90 3.23
CA PHE A 692 -27.01 -12.82 2.03
C PHE A 692 -27.09 -14.03 1.11
N ALA A 693 -27.02 -13.77 -0.20
CA ALA A 693 -26.87 -14.82 -1.20
C ALA A 693 -25.52 -15.54 -1.01
N THR A 694 -25.59 -16.82 -0.66
CA THR A 694 -24.43 -17.62 -0.25
C THR A 694 -24.57 -19.07 -0.71
N VAL A 695 -23.49 -19.60 -1.28
CA VAL A 695 -23.26 -21.04 -1.34
C VAL A 695 -22.17 -21.35 -0.33
N GLN A 696 -22.43 -22.26 0.60
CA GLN A 696 -21.47 -22.67 1.61
C GLN A 696 -21.55 -24.17 1.77
N ASP A 697 -20.47 -24.90 1.46
CA ASP A 697 -20.43 -26.36 1.63
C ASP A 697 -19.00 -26.92 1.67
N PHE A 698 -18.86 -28.18 2.08
CA PHE A 698 -17.59 -28.92 2.17
C PHE A 698 -16.54 -28.27 3.08
N ASN A 699 -16.94 -27.43 4.02
CA ASN A 699 -16.05 -26.78 4.98
C ASN A 699 -15.79 -27.70 6.19
N LEU A 700 -14.66 -27.49 6.85
CA LEU A 700 -14.30 -28.17 8.09
C LEU A 700 -14.21 -27.16 9.23
N TYR A 701 -14.90 -27.43 10.33
CA TYR A 701 -14.92 -26.53 11.48
C TYR A 701 -14.49 -27.25 12.75
N TRP A 702 -13.59 -26.62 13.51
CA TRP A 702 -13.14 -27.15 14.79
C TRP A 702 -12.92 -26.05 15.81
N ASN A 703 -13.65 -26.14 16.92
CA ASN A 703 -13.43 -25.31 18.09
C ASN A 703 -12.56 -26.09 19.09
N ALA A 704 -11.26 -25.84 19.08
CA ALA A 704 -10.28 -26.50 19.92
C ALA A 704 -10.37 -26.12 21.41
N SER A 705 -11.23 -25.17 21.80
CA SER A 705 -11.55 -24.92 23.21
C SER A 705 -12.40 -26.03 23.85
N GLY A 706 -13.04 -26.87 23.04
CA GLY A 706 -14.01 -27.87 23.49
C GLY A 706 -15.45 -27.35 23.50
N GLU A 707 -15.67 -26.05 23.31
CA GLU A 707 -17.02 -25.48 23.17
C GLU A 707 -17.68 -25.91 21.85
N PRO A 708 -19.02 -26.10 21.82
CA PRO A 708 -19.72 -26.48 20.59
C PRO A 708 -19.51 -25.47 19.45
N VAL A 709 -19.35 -25.98 18.23
CA VAL A 709 -19.39 -25.13 17.02
C VAL A 709 -20.84 -24.77 16.72
N THR A 710 -21.14 -23.47 16.70
CA THR A 710 -22.44 -22.94 16.29
C THR A 710 -22.33 -22.04 15.06
N PHE A 711 -23.39 -22.04 14.26
CA PHE A 711 -23.56 -21.18 13.10
C PHE A 711 -24.55 -20.09 13.50
N MET A 712 -24.03 -18.98 14.04
CA MET A 712 -24.81 -18.01 14.81
C MET A 712 -25.48 -18.71 16.00
N LYS A 713 -26.81 -18.71 16.06
CA LYS A 713 -27.61 -19.44 17.06
C LYS A 713 -27.97 -20.88 16.68
N TYR A 714 -27.56 -21.36 15.50
CA TYR A 714 -27.98 -22.67 14.97
C TYR A 714 -26.92 -23.75 15.17
N SER A 715 -27.37 -24.98 15.42
CA SER A 715 -26.56 -26.20 15.29
C SER A 715 -26.26 -26.51 13.82
N LEU A 716 -25.30 -27.41 13.54
CA LEU A 716 -25.03 -27.85 12.16
C LEU A 716 -26.26 -28.51 11.50
N ALA A 717 -27.07 -29.26 12.24
CA ALA A 717 -28.28 -29.88 11.70
C ALA A 717 -29.31 -28.83 11.25
N GLU A 718 -29.54 -27.80 12.07
CA GLU A 718 -30.42 -26.69 11.72
C GLU A 718 -29.84 -25.82 10.60
N TRP A 719 -28.53 -25.66 10.57
CA TRP A 719 -27.81 -24.95 9.50
C TRP A 719 -27.98 -25.65 8.15
N ARG A 720 -27.85 -26.98 8.14
CA ARG A 720 -28.14 -27.85 6.97
C ARG A 720 -29.58 -27.77 6.51
N ALA A 721 -30.53 -27.69 7.44
CA ALA A 721 -31.95 -27.50 7.10
C ALA A 721 -32.22 -26.18 6.37
N LYS A 722 -31.33 -25.17 6.50
CA LYS A 722 -31.38 -23.91 5.75
C LYS A 722 -30.69 -23.98 4.39
N GLY A 723 -30.13 -25.14 4.03
CA GLY A 723 -29.50 -25.38 2.74
C GLY A 723 -27.99 -25.11 2.68
N LEU A 724 -27.37 -24.75 3.79
CA LEU A 724 -25.93 -24.45 3.90
C LEU A 724 -25.18 -25.62 4.56
N ASP A 725 -23.92 -25.84 4.20
CA ASP A 725 -23.01 -26.83 4.83
C ASP A 725 -23.56 -28.27 4.89
N ARG A 726 -24.24 -28.70 3.82
CA ARG A 726 -24.86 -30.03 3.70
C ARG A 726 -23.85 -31.16 3.89
N SER A 727 -22.65 -30.97 3.36
CA SER A 727 -21.53 -31.90 3.32
C SER A 727 -20.39 -31.53 4.27
N SER A 728 -20.42 -30.31 4.83
CA SER A 728 -19.42 -29.82 5.79
C SER A 728 -19.42 -30.62 7.10
N VAL A 729 -18.30 -30.63 7.80
CA VAL A 729 -18.09 -31.47 8.99
C VAL A 729 -17.58 -30.62 10.16
N ILE A 730 -18.03 -30.96 11.38
CA ILE A 730 -17.38 -30.53 12.62
C ILE A 730 -16.51 -31.68 13.10
N ALA A 731 -15.20 -31.56 12.96
CA ALA A 731 -14.22 -32.57 13.39
C ALA A 731 -12.82 -31.95 13.50
N ASP A 732 -11.98 -32.53 14.34
CA ASP A 732 -10.57 -32.14 14.45
C ASP A 732 -9.88 -32.28 13.08
N PRO A 733 -9.25 -31.20 12.55
CA PRO A 733 -8.51 -31.27 11.30
C PRO A 733 -7.26 -32.16 11.37
N LEU A 734 -6.82 -32.55 12.56
CA LEU A 734 -5.59 -33.32 12.77
C LEU A 734 -4.36 -32.56 12.27
N PHE A 735 -4.24 -31.29 12.65
CA PHE A 735 -3.00 -30.54 12.44
C PHE A 735 -1.82 -31.21 13.16
N VAL A 736 -0.61 -31.02 12.62
CA VAL A 736 0.62 -31.54 13.21
C VAL A 736 0.95 -30.83 14.52
N ASP A 737 1.06 -29.50 14.49
CA ASP A 737 1.39 -28.68 15.66
C ASP A 737 0.87 -27.23 15.53
N PRO A 738 -0.47 -27.03 15.60
CA PRO A 738 -1.07 -25.73 15.35
C PRO A 738 -0.68 -24.67 16.39
N ASP A 739 -0.24 -25.08 17.58
CA ASP A 739 0.14 -24.17 18.67
C ASP A 739 1.50 -23.51 18.42
N ASN A 740 2.30 -24.09 17.52
CA ASN A 740 3.57 -23.52 17.06
C ASN A 740 3.52 -23.08 15.57
N GLY A 741 2.31 -22.90 15.02
CA GLY A 741 2.11 -22.42 13.65
C GLY A 741 2.23 -23.48 12.56
N ASP A 742 2.34 -24.77 12.90
CA ASP A 742 2.35 -25.86 11.92
C ASP A 742 0.93 -26.38 11.67
N PHE A 743 0.33 -25.85 10.60
CA PHE A 743 -1.00 -26.21 10.11
C PHE A 743 -0.97 -27.29 9.02
N THR A 744 0.11 -28.07 8.92
CA THR A 744 0.13 -29.25 8.06
C THR A 744 -0.85 -30.30 8.57
N LEU A 745 -1.52 -31.00 7.65
CA LEU A 745 -2.56 -31.99 7.97
C LEU A 745 -1.95 -33.39 8.04
N LYS A 746 -2.26 -34.14 9.10
CA LYS A 746 -1.95 -35.58 9.18
C LYS A 746 -2.73 -36.36 8.13
N PRO A 747 -2.19 -37.47 7.58
CA PRO A 747 -2.82 -38.25 6.49
C PRO A 747 -4.27 -38.68 6.75
N GLU A 748 -4.65 -38.87 8.01
CA GLU A 748 -5.98 -39.30 8.44
C GLU A 748 -7.00 -38.16 8.53
N SER A 749 -6.58 -36.92 8.21
CA SER A 749 -7.41 -35.72 8.36
C SER A 749 -8.76 -35.87 7.64
N PRO A 750 -9.89 -35.53 8.30
CA PRO A 750 -11.19 -35.52 7.65
C PRO A 750 -11.28 -34.50 6.50
N ALA A 751 -10.39 -33.49 6.47
CA ALA A 751 -10.34 -32.46 5.43
C ALA A 751 -10.18 -33.08 4.02
N PHE A 752 -9.39 -34.15 3.89
CA PHE A 752 -9.17 -34.83 2.61
C PHE A 752 -10.44 -35.42 2.01
N LYS A 753 -11.38 -35.89 2.85
CA LYS A 753 -12.68 -36.43 2.38
C LYS A 753 -13.61 -35.35 1.86
N LEU A 754 -13.43 -34.11 2.31
CA LEU A 754 -14.09 -32.92 1.77
C LEU A 754 -13.37 -32.42 0.50
N GLY A 755 -12.25 -33.07 0.15
CA GLY A 755 -11.35 -32.72 -0.94
C GLY A 755 -10.64 -31.39 -0.74
N PHE A 756 -10.39 -31.03 0.53
CA PHE A 756 -9.40 -30.02 0.88
C PHE A 756 -8.04 -30.41 0.32
N ARG A 757 -7.33 -29.45 -0.26
CA ARG A 757 -5.95 -29.62 -0.74
C ARG A 757 -5.01 -29.00 0.30
N PRO A 758 -4.02 -29.73 0.82
CA PRO A 758 -3.05 -29.19 1.76
C PRO A 758 -2.43 -27.89 1.25
N LEU A 759 -2.23 -26.95 2.16
CA LEU A 759 -1.52 -25.72 1.87
C LEU A 759 -0.03 -25.93 2.11
N ASP A 760 0.77 -25.45 1.17
CA ASP A 760 2.21 -25.27 1.35
C ASP A 760 2.51 -23.79 1.16
N VAL A 761 2.77 -23.11 2.29
CA VAL A 761 3.16 -21.70 2.31
C VAL A 761 4.63 -21.50 2.67
N SER A 762 5.44 -22.57 2.66
CA SER A 762 6.89 -22.46 2.93
C SER A 762 7.62 -21.58 1.90
N GLY A 763 7.04 -21.40 0.71
CA GLY A 763 7.52 -20.48 -0.32
C GLY A 763 6.93 -19.07 -0.26
N ALA A 764 6.15 -18.73 0.78
CA ALA A 764 5.65 -17.37 0.96
C ALA A 764 6.75 -16.44 1.47
N GLY A 765 6.78 -15.22 0.94
CA GLY A 765 7.84 -14.24 1.20
C GLY A 765 8.99 -14.28 0.17
N PRO A 766 10.01 -13.42 0.35
CA PRO A 766 11.11 -13.25 -0.59
C PRO A 766 11.92 -14.52 -0.78
N ARG A 767 12.27 -14.80 -2.03
CA ARG A 767 13.14 -15.90 -2.40
C ARG A 767 14.62 -15.48 -2.26
N GLU A 768 15.48 -16.47 -2.03
CA GLU A 768 16.94 -16.28 -1.93
C GLU A 768 17.60 -15.94 -3.27
#